data_AF-I3VXB2-F1
#
_entry.id   AF-I3VXB2-F1
#
_cell.length_a   1.000
_cell.length_b   1.000
_cell.length_c   1.000
_cell.angle_alpha   90.00
_cell.angle_beta   90.00
_cell.angle_gamma   90.00
#
_symmetry.space_group_name_H-M   'P 1'
#
loop_
_entity.id
_entity.type
_entity.pdbx_description
1 polymer ?
#
loop_
_entity_poly.entity_id
_entity_poly.type
_entity_poly.pdbx_seq_one_letter_code
_entity_poly.pdbx_strand_id
1 'polypeptide(L)'
;MKRLLAILITVMFVLAAAIPSAVLAQTNSKIELKQAIEIAKEKLNLPTDGYSFSSNYYEGDGNKTWYLTWTSSTNGSITVNVNADTGEITGYSFYKPDNSSNSVIPKYSRDDAKKVAVDFLNKVIPEKFKETKEQESDDYLGLNPKIAYSNAYSFNFAQVVNGITFEGNHITIEVNKNTLEVQSYYLTWNDNYNFPDPKLAISKDKAIEIYKNNNSLRLQYNVVYKDVYGNNDPKPQAILVYTLVNNQPIDAISGTVLPQNYYGPMIGGTGGMSTKSADSQSVLSPEEQKAVDDISKYISKDKAIQMAKEKLPFTIGSQYNLTSSNLFKNSSNSDSAIWDFGWSYSDGSSYNYITASVDATTGELMTFTRNDSSENNVQGKTPKYTKDQLKGIAEEYLTKIQPDKFKQMEYQDVPTSPYDKSPYMSFNYVYMANGIQCPFDSIYIGVNKYTGDIVSYNYSWINLNLPDSKNLISLDNAYDTLFKNSDLQLTYIIYYAPDKVYDTPPQDVKLVYQLNNFNGLIDAKTGDYVDFSGNPIEKDKSNQFTDIAGNWAEKDILLLLQYGIVDGKDGKYMPNDYILQKDFIKMLVKSSQPNSIIIPLSSNDDENYDNYYNVAINNKIITENEKNPDSKVTRQEAAKFIVRSLGLKYVADINDIYKLDFLKDANSVDSSLKGYVAIAYGLDLMKGNNGYFNPNGDLTRAEAASILVRYLKIEK
;
A
#
# COMPACT_ATOMS: atom_id res chain seq x y z
N MET A 1 -37.02 58.86 -21.17
CA MET A 1 -37.13 57.53 -20.51
C MET A 1 -36.13 56.46 -20.98
N LYS A 2 -35.26 56.69 -21.99
CA LYS A 2 -34.20 55.72 -22.36
C LYS A 2 -32.80 56.00 -21.79
N ARG A 3 -32.56 57.18 -21.18
CA ARG A 3 -31.28 57.52 -20.51
C ARG A 3 -31.28 57.32 -18.99
N LEU A 4 -32.45 57.17 -18.36
CA LEU A 4 -32.57 56.86 -16.93
C LEU A 4 -32.53 55.35 -16.62
N LEU A 5 -32.87 54.49 -17.59
CA LEU A 5 -32.75 53.04 -17.45
C LEU A 5 -31.30 52.54 -17.61
N ALA A 6 -30.47 53.25 -18.38
CA ALA A 6 -29.06 52.89 -18.58
C ALA A 6 -28.19 53.18 -17.35
N ILE A 7 -28.52 54.21 -16.57
CA ILE A 7 -27.78 54.55 -15.33
C ILE A 7 -28.14 53.58 -14.19
N LEU A 8 -29.37 53.05 -14.16
CA LEU A 8 -29.80 52.05 -13.17
C LEU A 8 -29.22 50.64 -13.44
N ILE A 9 -28.93 50.30 -14.70
CA ILE A 9 -28.28 49.02 -15.05
C ILE A 9 -26.75 49.08 -14.86
N THR A 10 -26.14 50.26 -14.98
CA THR A 10 -24.68 50.42 -14.75
C THR A 10 -24.34 50.47 -13.25
N VAL A 11 -25.25 50.95 -12.40
CA VAL A 11 -25.08 50.90 -10.93
C VAL A 11 -25.34 49.49 -10.37
N MET A 12 -26.08 48.62 -11.08
CA MET A 12 -26.27 47.21 -10.69
C MET A 12 -25.10 46.29 -11.12
N PHE A 13 -24.29 46.66 -12.11
CA PHE A 13 -23.09 45.90 -12.49
C PHE A 13 -21.81 46.33 -11.75
N VAL A 14 -21.78 47.50 -11.12
CA VAL A 14 -20.67 47.93 -10.26
C VAL A 14 -20.82 47.42 -8.80
N LEU A 15 -21.97 46.83 -8.46
CA LEU A 15 -22.21 46.18 -7.15
C LEU A 15 -21.96 44.65 -7.15
N ALA A 16 -21.51 44.07 -8.28
CA ALA A 16 -21.07 42.66 -8.35
C ALA A 16 -19.53 42.48 -8.26
N ALA A 17 -18.79 43.56 -8.00
CA ALA A 17 -17.37 43.53 -7.63
C ALA A 17 -17.15 44.01 -6.17
N ALA A 18 -18.20 43.99 -5.35
CA ALA A 18 -18.01 43.92 -3.92
C ALA A 18 -17.61 42.48 -3.60
N ILE A 19 -16.30 42.23 -3.65
CA ILE A 19 -15.66 41.21 -2.81
C ILE A 19 -16.38 41.33 -1.46
N PRO A 20 -16.96 40.26 -0.89
CA PRO A 20 -17.25 40.29 0.51
C PRO A 20 -15.89 40.45 1.18
N SER A 21 -15.49 41.69 1.44
CA SER A 21 -14.64 42.06 2.56
C SER A 21 -15.45 41.71 3.80
N ALA A 22 -15.62 40.41 4.00
CA ALA A 22 -15.77 39.82 5.31
C ALA A 22 -14.56 40.38 6.06
N VAL A 23 -14.86 41.31 6.95
CA VAL A 23 -14.06 41.72 8.10
C VAL A 23 -12.87 40.79 8.27
N LEU A 24 -11.70 41.21 7.77
CA LEU A 24 -10.43 40.62 8.20
C LEU A 24 -10.38 40.96 9.69
N ALA A 25 -10.76 39.99 10.54
CA ALA A 25 -10.32 40.01 11.91
C ALA A 25 -8.81 40.24 11.87
N GLN A 26 -8.31 41.20 12.65
CA GLN A 26 -6.89 41.47 12.77
C GLN A 26 -6.22 40.18 13.26
N THR A 27 -5.63 39.42 12.33
CA THR A 27 -4.89 38.20 12.66
C THR A 27 -3.64 38.60 13.42
N ASN A 28 -3.28 37.90 14.49
CA ASN A 28 -2.09 38.17 15.29
C ASN A 28 -0.82 37.57 14.65
N SER A 29 -0.61 37.82 13.35
CA SER A 29 0.48 37.29 12.54
C SER A 29 1.54 38.35 12.25
N LYS A 30 2.82 37.97 12.20
CA LYS A 30 3.92 38.88 11.82
C LYS A 30 4.05 39.05 10.30
N ILE A 31 3.66 38.02 9.57
CA ILE A 31 3.61 37.98 8.10
C ILE A 31 2.15 38.12 7.69
N GLU A 32 1.84 39.21 7.01
CA GLU A 32 0.51 39.44 6.45
C GLU A 32 0.28 38.58 5.20
N LEU A 33 -0.99 38.33 4.84
CA LEU A 33 -1.36 37.52 3.66
C LEU A 33 -0.66 37.98 2.37
N LYS A 34 -0.54 39.30 2.16
CA LYS A 34 0.14 39.86 0.98
C LYS A 34 1.62 39.44 0.95
N GLN A 35 2.31 39.54 2.08
CA GLN A 35 3.71 39.14 2.21
C GLN A 35 3.86 37.62 2.03
N ALA A 36 2.93 36.82 2.57
CA ALA A 36 2.92 35.37 2.36
C ALA A 36 2.80 34.99 0.87
N ILE A 37 1.94 35.69 0.11
CA ILE A 37 1.81 35.50 -1.33
C ILE A 37 3.10 35.91 -2.08
N GLU A 38 3.70 37.04 -1.70
CA GLU A 38 4.97 37.52 -2.31
C GLU A 38 6.10 36.52 -2.07
N ILE A 39 6.26 36.03 -0.83
CA ILE A 39 7.23 34.99 -0.46
C ILE A 39 7.01 33.73 -1.29
N ALA A 40 5.77 33.24 -1.37
CA ALA A 40 5.44 32.03 -2.12
C ALA A 40 5.81 32.18 -3.61
N LYS A 41 5.44 33.31 -4.23
CA LYS A 41 5.71 33.57 -5.66
C LYS A 41 7.20 33.71 -5.96
N GLU A 42 7.95 34.44 -5.12
CA GLU A 42 9.38 34.69 -5.31
C GLU A 42 10.21 33.41 -5.08
N LYS A 43 9.96 32.69 -3.99
CA LYS A 43 10.73 31.49 -3.66
C LYS A 43 10.41 30.31 -4.57
N LEU A 44 9.16 30.15 -5.00
CA LEU A 44 8.75 28.98 -5.79
C LEU A 44 8.58 29.24 -7.29
N ASN A 45 8.72 30.50 -7.75
CA ASN A 45 8.51 30.88 -9.15
C ASN A 45 7.16 30.40 -9.72
N LEU A 46 6.07 30.62 -8.96
CA LEU A 46 4.77 30.00 -9.26
C LEU A 46 4.11 30.55 -10.55
N PRO A 47 3.69 29.68 -11.48
CA PRO A 47 2.97 30.09 -12.69
C PRO A 47 1.48 30.30 -12.37
N THR A 48 1.14 31.40 -11.69
CA THR A 48 -0.25 31.63 -11.20
C THR A 48 -1.21 32.26 -12.21
N ASP A 49 -0.75 32.53 -13.44
CA ASP A 49 -1.57 33.16 -14.47
C ASP A 49 -2.68 32.21 -14.93
N GLY A 50 -3.93 32.70 -14.96
CA GLY A 50 -5.10 31.89 -15.32
C GLY A 50 -5.61 30.97 -14.21
N TYR A 51 -5.14 31.13 -12.96
CA TYR A 51 -5.68 30.44 -11.78
C TYR A 51 -6.62 31.35 -10.98
N SER A 52 -7.67 30.76 -10.43
CA SER A 52 -8.50 31.33 -9.36
C SER A 52 -7.78 31.18 -8.02
N PHE A 53 -7.74 32.23 -7.22
CA PHE A 53 -7.03 32.23 -5.93
C PHE A 53 -7.98 32.19 -4.74
N SER A 54 -7.63 31.40 -3.72
CA SER A 54 -8.24 31.41 -2.40
C SER A 54 -7.17 31.29 -1.31
N SER A 55 -7.50 31.75 -0.10
CA SER A 55 -6.61 31.69 1.05
C SER A 55 -7.36 31.37 2.33
N ASN A 56 -6.70 30.69 3.26
CA ASN A 56 -7.18 30.46 4.61
C ASN A 56 -6.08 30.74 5.65
N TYR A 57 -6.47 31.26 6.82
CA TYR A 57 -5.57 31.43 7.97
C TYR A 57 -5.90 30.38 9.02
N TYR A 58 -4.86 29.79 9.60
CA TYR A 58 -4.99 28.86 10.71
C TYR A 58 -4.11 29.32 11.86
N GLU A 59 -4.66 29.22 13.08
CA GLU A 59 -3.97 29.46 14.33
C GLU A 59 -4.43 28.41 15.36
N GLY A 60 -3.50 27.57 15.81
CA GLY A 60 -3.76 26.47 16.74
C GLY A 60 -2.47 25.77 17.14
N ASP A 61 -2.41 25.26 18.37
CA ASP A 61 -1.26 24.50 18.91
C ASP A 61 0.12 25.18 18.74
N GLY A 62 0.15 26.51 18.84
CA GLY A 62 1.37 27.31 18.67
C GLY A 62 1.80 27.51 17.21
N ASN A 63 1.06 26.98 16.24
CA ASN A 63 1.30 27.16 14.81
C ASN A 63 0.37 28.22 14.22
N LYS A 64 0.93 29.13 13.43
CA LYS A 64 0.18 30.09 12.62
C LYS A 64 0.56 29.92 11.17
N THR A 65 -0.40 29.69 10.29
CA THR A 65 -0.13 29.33 8.89
C THR A 65 -1.10 30.01 7.94
N TRP A 66 -0.56 30.57 6.85
CA TRP A 66 -1.31 30.94 5.67
C TRP A 66 -1.35 29.76 4.69
N TYR A 67 -2.55 29.30 4.38
CA TYR A 67 -2.81 28.34 3.31
C TYR A 67 -3.21 29.11 2.06
N LEU A 68 -2.42 28.99 1.00
CA LEU A 68 -2.60 29.69 -0.26
C LEU A 68 -2.92 28.66 -1.34
N THR A 69 -4.03 28.84 -2.05
CA THR A 69 -4.46 27.89 -3.07
C THR A 69 -4.78 28.61 -4.37
N TRP A 70 -4.17 28.15 -5.45
CA TRP A 70 -4.47 28.56 -6.83
C TRP A 70 -5.09 27.37 -7.55
N THR A 71 -6.28 27.51 -8.13
CA THR A 71 -6.96 26.45 -8.87
C THR A 71 -7.31 26.88 -10.30
N SER A 72 -7.18 25.95 -11.24
CA SER A 72 -7.52 26.11 -12.64
C SER A 72 -8.16 24.81 -13.12
N SER A 73 -9.28 24.92 -13.85
CA SER A 73 -9.93 23.76 -14.45
C SER A 73 -9.06 23.08 -15.52
N THR A 74 -8.09 23.80 -16.08
CA THR A 74 -7.19 23.29 -17.13
C THR A 74 -5.79 23.00 -16.59
N ASN A 75 -5.28 23.83 -15.67
CA ASN A 75 -3.89 23.78 -15.24
C ASN A 75 -3.71 23.15 -13.84
N GLY A 76 -4.80 22.72 -13.20
CA GLY A 76 -4.77 22.02 -11.92
C GLY A 76 -4.77 22.92 -10.70
N SER A 77 -4.11 22.48 -9.63
CA SER A 77 -4.06 23.22 -8.36
C SER A 77 -2.65 23.34 -7.80
N ILE A 78 -2.32 24.53 -7.31
CA ILE A 78 -1.11 24.81 -6.53
C ILE A 78 -1.56 25.14 -5.10
N THR A 79 -0.98 24.48 -4.11
CA THR A 79 -1.18 24.80 -2.69
C THR A 79 0.16 25.10 -2.04
N VAL A 80 0.22 26.17 -1.24
CA VAL A 80 1.42 26.60 -0.51
C VAL A 80 1.03 26.92 0.93
N ASN A 81 1.82 26.42 1.87
CA ASN A 81 1.69 26.71 3.29
C ASN A 81 2.85 27.61 3.71
N VAL A 82 2.55 28.77 4.28
CA VAL A 82 3.54 29.74 4.76
C VAL A 82 3.33 29.98 6.24
N ASN A 83 4.37 29.76 7.05
CA ASN A 83 4.34 30.10 8.47
C ASN A 83 4.14 31.61 8.64
N ALA A 84 3.09 31.99 9.36
CA ALA A 84 2.65 33.38 9.48
C ALA A 84 3.47 34.22 10.47
N ASP A 85 4.42 33.62 11.20
CA ASP A 85 5.36 34.32 12.07
C ASP A 85 6.77 34.41 11.49
N THR A 86 7.21 33.40 10.73
CA THR A 86 8.59 33.31 10.18
C THR A 86 8.68 33.56 8.68
N GLY A 87 7.58 33.38 7.93
CA GLY A 87 7.58 33.43 6.47
C GLY A 87 8.18 32.18 5.81
N GLU A 88 8.48 31.13 6.58
CA GLU A 88 8.97 29.87 6.04
C GLU A 88 7.89 29.14 5.25
N ILE A 89 8.26 28.58 4.11
CA ILE A 89 7.37 27.70 3.34
C ILE A 89 7.46 26.32 3.98
N THR A 90 6.37 25.86 4.60
CA THR A 90 6.30 24.58 5.29
C THR A 90 5.67 23.48 4.43
N GLY A 91 5.00 23.86 3.34
CA GLY A 91 4.39 22.93 2.42
C GLY A 91 4.20 23.56 1.04
N TYR A 92 4.38 22.74 0.01
CA TYR A 92 4.09 23.04 -1.37
C TYR A 92 3.55 21.79 -2.04
N SER A 93 2.48 21.93 -2.81
CA SER A 93 1.96 20.86 -3.64
C SER A 93 1.49 21.44 -4.95
N PHE A 94 1.85 20.76 -6.03
CA PHE A 94 1.42 21.06 -7.37
C PHE A 94 0.80 19.83 -8.01
N TYR A 95 -0.50 19.93 -8.23
CA TYR A 95 -1.27 18.91 -8.89
C TYR A 95 -1.69 19.42 -10.27
N LYS A 96 -1.30 18.70 -11.32
CA LYS A 96 -1.89 18.83 -12.65
C LYS A 96 -2.83 17.62 -12.85
N PRO A 97 -4.08 17.81 -13.33
CA PRO A 97 -4.94 16.72 -13.77
C PRO A 97 -4.23 16.00 -14.92
N ASP A 98 -3.56 14.90 -14.59
CA ASP A 98 -2.83 14.08 -15.56
C ASP A 98 -3.85 13.33 -16.42
N ASN A 99 -4.03 13.77 -17.66
CA ASN A 99 -4.74 13.04 -18.71
C ASN A 99 -3.79 12.36 -19.70
N SER A 100 -2.47 12.45 -19.52
CA SER A 100 -1.47 11.82 -20.39
C SER A 100 -0.94 10.53 -19.79
N SER A 101 -0.76 9.50 -20.63
CA SER A 101 -0.04 8.30 -20.23
C SER A 101 1.45 8.63 -20.13
N ASN A 102 1.95 8.70 -18.90
CA ASN A 102 3.37 8.89 -18.66
C ASN A 102 4.15 7.60 -18.97
N SER A 103 5.34 7.76 -19.55
CA SER A 103 6.28 6.66 -19.77
C SER A 103 6.67 6.04 -18.43
N VAL A 104 6.64 4.70 -18.38
CA VAL A 104 7.07 3.91 -17.21
C VAL A 104 8.58 3.97 -17.03
N ILE A 105 9.35 4.19 -18.10
CA ILE A 105 10.78 4.51 -18.00
C ILE A 105 10.92 6.01 -17.72
N PRO A 106 11.50 6.40 -16.58
CA PRO A 106 11.89 7.77 -16.29
C PRO A 106 12.73 8.36 -17.41
N LYS A 107 12.32 9.54 -17.91
CA LYS A 107 13.18 10.33 -18.80
C LYS A 107 14.45 10.81 -18.11
N TYR A 108 14.39 11.00 -16.80
CA TYR A 108 15.49 11.47 -15.97
C TYR A 108 15.84 10.46 -14.88
N SER A 109 17.12 10.37 -14.54
CA SER A 109 17.56 9.47 -13.47
C SER A 109 17.14 9.99 -12.09
N ARG A 110 17.17 9.11 -11.07
CA ARG A 110 17.03 9.52 -9.67
C ARG A 110 18.06 10.58 -9.28
N ASP A 111 19.29 10.50 -9.80
CA ASP A 111 20.35 11.47 -9.53
C ASP A 111 20.07 12.84 -10.16
N ASP A 112 19.47 12.88 -11.34
CA ASP A 112 19.07 14.14 -11.97
C ASP A 112 17.93 14.80 -11.18
N ALA A 113 16.94 14.01 -10.77
CA ALA A 113 15.86 14.48 -9.90
C ALA A 113 16.36 14.91 -8.51
N LYS A 114 17.35 14.20 -7.95
CA LYS A 114 17.98 14.54 -6.68
C LYS A 114 18.70 15.89 -6.74
N LYS A 115 19.40 16.20 -7.85
CA LYS A 115 20.00 17.53 -8.05
C LYS A 115 18.92 18.63 -8.00
N VAL A 116 17.79 18.42 -8.69
CA VAL A 116 16.66 19.37 -8.66
C VAL A 116 16.08 19.51 -7.26
N ALA A 117 15.90 18.41 -6.52
CA ALA A 117 15.44 18.46 -5.14
C ALA A 117 16.40 19.26 -4.24
N VAL A 118 17.71 18.99 -4.34
CA VAL A 118 18.76 19.70 -3.59
C VAL A 118 18.77 21.19 -3.92
N ASP A 119 18.70 21.56 -5.19
CA ASP A 119 18.66 22.95 -5.64
C ASP A 119 17.42 23.68 -5.13
N PHE A 120 16.26 23.01 -5.18
CA PHE A 120 15.02 23.53 -4.62
C PHE A 120 15.13 23.78 -3.12
N LEU A 121 15.64 22.82 -2.35
CA LEU A 121 15.76 22.94 -0.89
C LEU A 121 16.78 24.02 -0.47
N ASN A 122 17.90 24.13 -1.19
CA ASN A 122 18.87 25.22 -1.01
C ASN A 122 18.26 26.61 -1.26
N LYS A 123 17.26 26.71 -2.15
CA LYS A 123 16.55 27.98 -2.40
C LYS A 123 15.49 28.26 -1.33
N VAL A 124 14.72 27.24 -0.93
CA VAL A 124 13.50 27.43 -0.14
C VAL A 124 13.79 27.49 1.36
N ILE A 125 14.62 26.58 1.86
CA ILE A 125 14.96 26.40 3.29
C ILE A 125 16.45 26.03 3.52
N PRO A 126 17.41 26.87 3.08
CA PRO A 126 18.84 26.54 3.10
C PRO A 126 19.40 26.19 4.47
N GLU A 127 19.01 26.92 5.53
CA GLU A 127 19.62 26.73 6.85
C GLU A 127 19.22 25.38 7.47
N LYS A 128 17.92 25.04 7.46
CA LYS A 128 17.44 23.74 7.94
C LYS A 128 17.96 22.59 7.10
N PHE A 129 18.00 22.75 5.77
CA PHE A 129 18.47 21.70 4.88
C PHE A 129 19.94 21.30 5.12
N LYS A 130 20.82 22.24 5.47
CA LYS A 130 22.23 21.95 5.83
C LYS A 130 22.36 21.01 7.03
N GLU A 131 21.37 20.99 7.91
CA GLU A 131 21.34 20.11 9.09
C GLU A 131 20.76 18.73 8.79
N THR A 132 20.44 18.42 7.54
CA THR A 132 19.78 17.16 7.18
C THR A 132 20.68 16.20 6.41
N LYS A 133 20.30 14.92 6.44
CA LYS A 133 20.87 13.87 5.60
C LYS A 133 19.74 13.06 4.96
N GLU A 134 19.91 12.72 3.69
CA GLU A 134 18.99 11.83 2.98
C GLU A 134 18.91 10.47 3.69
N GLN A 135 17.68 10.02 3.92
CA GLN A 135 17.38 8.66 4.33
C GLN A 135 17.07 7.84 3.08
N GLU A 136 17.86 6.81 2.82
CA GLU A 136 17.56 5.87 1.74
C GLU A 136 16.42 4.95 2.19
N SER A 137 15.34 4.87 1.40
CA SER A 137 14.30 3.88 1.61
C SER A 137 14.55 2.65 0.71
N ASP A 138 14.47 1.45 1.29
CA ASP A 138 14.59 0.17 0.57
C ASP A 138 13.48 -0.03 -0.47
N ASP A 139 12.43 0.78 -0.42
CA ASP A 139 11.34 0.84 -1.38
C ASP A 139 11.81 1.08 -2.83
N TYR A 140 13.00 1.67 -3.01
CA TYR A 140 13.63 1.85 -4.33
C TYR A 140 14.29 0.59 -4.89
N LEU A 141 14.44 -0.47 -4.10
CA LEU A 141 15.04 -1.76 -4.49
C LEU A 141 14.01 -2.73 -5.10
N GLY A 142 12.87 -2.22 -5.59
CA GLY A 142 11.90 -3.02 -6.35
C GLY A 142 10.97 -3.92 -5.52
N LEU A 143 11.02 -3.84 -4.19
CA LEU A 143 10.16 -4.63 -3.28
C LEU A 143 8.71 -4.09 -3.22
N ASN A 144 8.49 -2.83 -3.60
CA ASN A 144 7.16 -2.23 -3.69
C ASN A 144 6.86 -1.77 -5.13
N PRO A 145 6.16 -2.58 -5.94
CA PRO A 145 5.88 -2.25 -7.35
C PRO A 145 5.16 -0.90 -7.52
N LYS A 146 4.36 -0.47 -6.53
CA LYS A 146 3.64 0.82 -6.58
C LYS A 146 4.58 2.03 -6.69
N ILE A 147 5.82 1.92 -6.21
CA ILE A 147 6.80 3.02 -6.21
C ILE A 147 7.58 3.07 -7.53
N ALA A 148 7.77 1.91 -8.20
CA ALA A 148 8.30 1.87 -9.55
C ALA A 148 7.36 2.60 -10.53
N TYR A 149 6.04 2.44 -10.36
CA TYR A 149 4.99 3.11 -11.17
C TYR A 149 4.58 4.50 -10.69
N SER A 150 5.15 5.01 -9.59
CA SER A 150 5.00 6.42 -9.23
C SER A 150 5.63 7.29 -10.32
N ASN A 151 4.97 8.38 -10.70
CA ASN A 151 5.51 9.37 -11.62
C ASN A 151 6.58 10.27 -10.98
N ALA A 152 6.89 10.10 -9.68
CA ALA A 152 7.84 10.92 -8.94
C ALA A 152 8.91 10.11 -8.21
N TYR A 153 10.13 10.62 -8.16
CA TYR A 153 11.11 10.24 -7.16
C TYR A 153 10.82 11.02 -5.87
N SER A 154 10.55 10.30 -4.79
CA SER A 154 10.48 10.83 -3.43
C SER A 154 11.85 10.78 -2.74
N PHE A 155 12.23 11.87 -2.08
CA PHE A 155 13.43 11.99 -1.28
C PHE A 155 13.04 12.43 0.13
N ASN A 156 13.54 11.73 1.14
CA ASN A 156 13.37 12.09 2.54
C ASN A 156 14.71 12.51 3.14
N PHE A 157 14.75 13.66 3.81
CA PHE A 157 15.92 14.19 4.49
C PHE A 157 15.57 14.42 5.96
N ALA A 158 16.18 13.64 6.86
CA ALA A 158 15.98 13.78 8.30
C ALA A 158 17.07 14.68 8.90
N GLN A 159 16.72 15.43 9.95
CA GLN A 159 17.69 16.22 10.70
C GLN A 159 18.77 15.32 11.31
N VAL A 160 20.00 15.82 11.34
CA VAL A 160 21.15 15.18 11.97
C VAL A 160 21.59 16.04 13.15
N VAL A 161 21.45 15.49 14.36
CA VAL A 161 21.91 16.12 15.61
C VAL A 161 23.00 15.25 16.21
N ASN A 162 24.16 15.84 16.52
CA ASN A 162 25.33 15.10 17.04
C ASN A 162 25.77 13.92 16.15
N GLY A 163 25.53 13.99 14.83
CA GLY A 163 25.83 12.90 13.89
C GLY A 163 24.79 11.76 13.88
N ILE A 164 23.67 11.90 14.60
CA ILE A 164 22.59 10.92 14.72
C ILE A 164 21.32 11.49 14.10
N THR A 165 20.57 10.65 13.39
CA THR A 165 19.33 11.02 12.70
C THR A 165 18.18 11.27 13.68
N PHE A 166 17.31 12.23 13.35
CA PHE A 166 16.08 12.52 14.06
C PHE A 166 14.93 12.69 13.06
N GLU A 167 14.06 11.69 12.91
CA GLU A 167 12.95 11.75 11.96
C GLU A 167 11.81 12.69 12.39
N GLY A 168 11.78 13.10 13.65
CA GLY A 168 10.81 14.10 14.12
C GLY A 168 10.92 15.44 13.40
N ASN A 169 12.12 15.78 12.91
CA ASN A 169 12.36 16.90 12.00
C ASN A 169 12.86 16.35 10.66
N HIS A 170 12.06 16.52 9.61
CA HIS A 170 12.42 16.02 8.29
C HIS A 170 11.79 16.84 7.16
N ILE A 171 12.34 16.63 5.98
CA ILE A 171 11.88 17.20 4.72
C ILE A 171 11.55 16.05 3.79
N THR A 172 10.36 16.06 3.22
CA THR A 172 9.99 15.17 2.12
C THR A 172 9.79 16.00 0.86
N ILE A 173 10.37 15.57 -0.25
CA ILE A 173 10.24 16.24 -1.55
C ILE A 173 10.06 15.22 -2.66
N GLU A 174 9.13 15.50 -3.56
CA GLU A 174 8.85 14.66 -4.73
C GLU A 174 9.14 15.43 -6.02
N VAL A 175 9.89 14.80 -6.90
CA VAL A 175 10.29 15.34 -8.21
C VAL A 175 9.83 14.41 -9.30
N ASN A 176 9.09 14.94 -10.27
CA ASN A 176 8.55 14.15 -11.37
C ASN A 176 9.70 13.53 -12.19
N LYS A 177 9.64 12.21 -12.39
CA LYS A 177 10.66 11.41 -13.09
C LYS A 177 10.81 11.75 -14.58
N ASN A 178 9.79 12.39 -15.16
CA ASN A 178 9.67 12.67 -16.59
C ASN A 178 9.76 14.16 -16.95
N THR A 179 9.48 15.06 -16.02
CA THR A 179 9.52 16.51 -16.27
C THR A 179 10.54 17.25 -15.42
N LEU A 180 11.06 16.63 -14.36
CA LEU A 180 11.85 17.26 -13.30
C LEU A 180 11.10 18.40 -12.57
N GLU A 181 9.78 18.53 -12.74
CA GLU A 181 9.00 19.46 -11.93
C GLU A 181 8.91 18.94 -10.49
N VAL A 182 9.17 19.82 -9.50
CA VAL A 182 8.87 19.52 -8.09
C VAL A 182 7.36 19.46 -7.94
N GLN A 183 6.85 18.31 -7.51
CA GLN A 183 5.40 18.08 -7.36
C GLN A 183 4.94 18.34 -5.94
N SER A 184 5.75 17.99 -4.96
CA SER A 184 5.43 18.21 -3.56
C SER A 184 6.68 18.47 -2.73
N TYR A 185 6.51 19.24 -1.67
CA TYR A 185 7.50 19.48 -0.64
C TYR A 185 6.77 19.68 0.69
N TYR A 186 7.26 19.02 1.73
CA TYR A 186 6.74 19.13 3.08
C TYR A 186 7.90 19.25 4.06
N LEU A 187 7.80 20.21 4.96
CA LEU A 187 8.71 20.40 6.09
C LEU A 187 7.95 20.13 7.37
N THR A 188 8.40 19.10 8.09
CA THR A 188 8.01 18.86 9.47
C THR A 188 9.19 19.29 10.33
N TRP A 189 9.00 20.35 11.10
CA TRP A 189 10.08 20.91 11.90
C TRP A 189 9.60 21.60 13.16
N ASN A 190 10.29 21.35 14.27
CA ASN A 190 10.14 22.07 15.52
C ASN A 190 11.53 22.26 16.15
N ASP A 191 11.83 23.51 16.53
CA ASP A 191 13.13 23.89 17.10
C ASP A 191 13.19 23.69 18.62
N ASN A 192 12.05 23.40 19.27
CA ASN A 192 11.94 23.29 20.73
C ASN A 192 12.21 21.87 21.25
N TYR A 193 13.15 21.14 20.65
CA TYR A 193 13.54 19.82 21.11
C TYR A 193 14.84 19.85 21.92
N ASN A 194 14.88 19.04 22.98
CA ASN A 194 16.08 18.81 23.78
C ASN A 194 16.62 17.41 23.50
N PHE A 195 17.86 17.33 23.02
CA PHE A 195 18.47 16.07 22.60
C PHE A 195 19.39 15.49 23.70
N PRO A 196 19.19 14.21 24.12
CA PRO A 196 20.13 13.54 25.01
C PRO A 196 21.55 13.44 24.45
N ASP A 197 22.57 13.50 25.33
CA ASP A 197 23.98 13.34 24.94
C ASP A 197 24.27 11.89 24.53
N PRO A 198 24.66 11.62 23.27
CA PRO A 198 24.90 10.26 22.81
C PRO A 198 26.12 9.58 23.44
N LYS A 199 27.00 10.33 24.11
CA LYS A 199 28.13 9.74 24.87
C LYS A 199 27.68 8.93 26.08
N LEU A 200 26.45 9.14 26.53
CA LEU A 200 25.84 8.39 27.64
C LEU A 200 25.16 7.10 27.16
N ALA A 201 25.13 6.84 25.85
CA ALA A 201 24.50 5.66 25.30
C ALA A 201 25.25 4.37 25.72
N ILE A 202 24.49 3.33 26.06
CA ILE A 202 24.98 1.96 26.15
C ILE A 202 25.54 1.50 24.80
N SER A 203 26.41 0.50 24.80
CA SER A 203 26.90 -0.09 23.55
C SER A 203 25.80 -0.79 22.75
N LYS A 204 25.95 -0.85 21.41
CA LYS A 204 25.07 -1.62 20.51
C LYS A 204 24.95 -3.09 20.94
N ASP A 205 26.04 -3.73 21.35
CA ASP A 205 26.02 -5.13 21.82
C ASP A 205 25.12 -5.32 23.05
N LYS A 206 25.15 -4.37 23.99
CA LYS A 206 24.27 -4.39 25.15
C LYS A 206 22.80 -4.19 24.75
N ALA A 207 22.53 -3.33 23.77
CA ALA A 207 21.18 -3.17 23.23
C ALA A 207 20.68 -4.44 22.53
N ILE A 208 21.54 -5.14 21.78
CA ILE A 208 21.22 -6.45 21.19
C ILE A 208 20.88 -7.48 22.27
N GLU A 209 21.66 -7.53 23.36
CA GLU A 209 21.38 -8.43 24.50
C GLU A 209 20.01 -8.11 25.13
N ILE A 210 19.68 -6.84 25.35
CA ILE A 210 18.38 -6.40 25.87
C ILE A 210 17.26 -6.80 24.90
N TYR A 211 17.46 -6.59 23.60
CA TYR A 211 16.49 -6.95 22.56
C TYR A 211 16.20 -8.45 22.56
N LYS A 212 17.24 -9.29 22.62
CA LYS A 212 17.12 -10.76 22.73
C LYS A 212 16.37 -11.17 24.01
N ASN A 213 16.68 -10.54 25.14
CA ASN A 213 16.05 -10.81 26.44
C ASN A 213 14.60 -10.34 26.53
N ASN A 214 14.17 -9.40 25.67
CA ASN A 214 12.78 -8.92 25.59
C ASN A 214 11.87 -9.86 24.76
N ASN A 215 12.36 -11.01 24.30
CA ASN A 215 11.62 -11.97 23.48
C ASN A 215 10.96 -11.33 22.25
N SER A 216 11.67 -10.40 21.60
CA SER A 216 11.15 -9.66 20.45
C SER A 216 10.96 -10.51 19.20
N LEU A 217 11.49 -11.75 19.15
CA LEU A 217 11.16 -12.77 18.15
C LEU A 217 10.36 -13.93 18.75
N ARG A 218 9.42 -14.47 17.97
CA ARG A 218 8.62 -15.66 18.33
C ARG A 218 8.44 -16.58 17.14
N LEU A 219 8.55 -17.89 17.42
CA LEU A 219 8.16 -18.95 16.49
C LEU A 219 6.62 -19.02 16.41
N GLN A 220 6.06 -18.92 15.20
CA GLN A 220 4.63 -19.09 14.97
C GLN A 220 4.34 -19.63 13.57
N TYR A 221 3.15 -20.19 13.39
CA TYR A 221 2.60 -20.39 12.06
C TYR A 221 2.15 -19.04 11.48
N ASN A 222 2.38 -18.81 10.20
CA ASN A 222 1.94 -17.62 9.49
C ASN A 222 1.23 -18.01 8.20
N VAL A 223 0.16 -17.30 7.86
CA VAL A 223 -0.50 -17.48 6.55
C VAL A 223 0.22 -16.64 5.53
N VAL A 224 0.66 -17.27 4.47
CA VAL A 224 1.07 -16.61 3.23
C VAL A 224 0.10 -17.01 2.14
N TYR A 225 -0.09 -16.13 1.17
CA TYR A 225 -0.92 -16.43 0.02
C TYR A 225 -0.02 -16.76 -1.15
N LYS A 226 -0.24 -17.93 -1.74
CA LYS A 226 0.35 -18.34 -3.02
C LYS A 226 -0.61 -18.00 -4.15
N ASP A 227 -0.06 -17.88 -5.35
CA ASP A 227 -0.82 -17.57 -6.57
C ASP A 227 -1.61 -16.25 -6.47
N VAL A 228 -1.09 -15.26 -5.73
CA VAL A 228 -1.71 -13.92 -5.54
C VAL A 228 -1.73 -13.09 -6.83
N TYR A 229 -1.26 -13.65 -7.94
CA TYR A 229 -1.04 -12.98 -9.21
C TYR A 229 -2.02 -13.51 -10.27
N GLY A 230 -2.70 -12.60 -10.98
CA GLY A 230 -3.74 -12.96 -11.97
C GLY A 230 -5.15 -12.98 -11.38
N ASN A 231 -6.11 -13.57 -12.10
CA ASN A 231 -7.50 -13.77 -11.64
C ASN A 231 -7.67 -15.07 -10.83
N ASN A 232 -6.58 -15.69 -10.37
CA ASN A 232 -6.65 -16.88 -9.55
C ASN A 232 -7.08 -16.50 -8.13
N ASP A 233 -7.98 -17.28 -7.53
CA ASP A 233 -8.31 -17.12 -6.11
C ASP A 233 -7.02 -17.40 -5.30
N PRO A 234 -6.50 -16.43 -4.53
CA PRO A 234 -5.26 -16.60 -3.79
C PRO A 234 -5.40 -17.75 -2.79
N LYS A 235 -4.46 -18.68 -2.82
CA LYS A 235 -4.52 -19.88 -1.98
C LYS A 235 -3.73 -19.66 -0.70
N PRO A 236 -4.39 -19.66 0.48
CA PRO A 236 -3.68 -19.56 1.74
C PRO A 236 -2.86 -20.83 1.98
N GLN A 237 -1.62 -20.65 2.44
CA GLN A 237 -0.74 -21.69 2.92
C GLN A 237 -0.16 -21.28 4.28
N ALA A 238 -0.09 -22.22 5.22
CA ALA A 238 0.65 -22.01 6.45
C ALA A 238 2.15 -22.28 6.23
N ILE A 239 2.98 -21.34 6.67
CA ILE A 239 4.43 -21.51 6.83
C ILE A 239 4.80 -21.38 8.30
N LEU A 240 5.98 -21.88 8.68
CA LEU A 240 6.49 -21.79 10.04
C LEU A 240 7.67 -20.82 10.08
N VAL A 241 7.55 -19.76 10.87
CA VAL A 241 8.48 -18.62 10.83
C VAL A 241 8.80 -18.08 12.21
N TYR A 242 9.95 -17.42 12.33
CA TYR A 242 10.19 -16.45 13.39
C TYR A 242 9.71 -15.07 12.93
N THR A 243 8.87 -14.43 13.74
CA THR A 243 8.34 -13.08 13.48
C THR A 243 8.65 -12.13 14.63
N LEU A 244 8.66 -10.84 14.34
CA LEU A 244 8.73 -9.80 15.38
C LEU A 244 7.43 -9.77 16.19
N VAL A 245 7.55 -9.98 17.49
CA VAL A 245 6.45 -9.79 18.45
C VAL A 245 6.21 -8.30 18.70
N ASN A 246 7.30 -7.55 18.80
CA ASN A 246 7.31 -6.10 18.96
C ASN A 246 8.63 -5.54 18.44
N ASN A 247 8.60 -4.31 17.90
CA ASN A 247 9.82 -3.55 17.56
C ASN A 247 9.97 -2.34 18.51
N GLN A 248 9.82 -2.59 19.81
CA GLN A 248 9.87 -1.51 20.79
C GLN A 248 11.28 -0.91 20.88
N PRO A 249 11.40 0.43 20.88
CA PRO A 249 12.70 1.08 20.99
C PRO A 249 13.31 0.85 22.38
N ILE A 250 14.63 0.67 22.43
CA ILE A 250 15.38 0.55 23.69
C ILE A 250 15.98 1.93 23.99
N ASP A 251 15.64 2.54 25.13
CA ASP A 251 16.26 3.78 25.59
C ASP A 251 17.78 3.56 25.71
N ALA A 252 18.55 4.31 24.91
CA ALA A 252 19.98 4.11 24.82
C ALA A 252 20.70 4.54 26.10
N ILE A 253 20.10 5.37 26.96
CA ILE A 253 20.75 5.85 28.18
C ILE A 253 20.49 4.89 29.35
N SER A 254 19.24 4.48 29.54
CA SER A 254 18.85 3.62 30.66
C SER A 254 18.94 2.13 30.35
N GLY A 255 18.92 1.74 29.06
CA GLY A 255 18.77 0.35 28.63
C GLY A 255 17.36 -0.23 28.87
N THR A 256 16.36 0.62 29.10
CA THR A 256 14.98 0.18 29.30
C THR A 256 14.24 0.12 27.97
N VAL A 257 13.46 -0.94 27.75
CA VAL A 257 12.53 -1.02 26.62
C VAL A 257 11.42 0.01 26.82
N LEU A 258 11.21 0.88 25.84
CA LEU A 258 10.20 1.93 25.89
C LEU A 258 8.87 1.41 25.32
N PRO A 259 7.78 1.44 26.10
CA PRO A 259 6.47 1.07 25.59
C PRO A 259 6.00 2.12 24.59
N GLN A 260 5.88 1.74 23.32
CA GLN A 260 5.11 2.51 22.35
C GLN A 260 3.77 1.82 22.10
N ASN A 261 2.75 2.62 21.79
CA ASN A 261 1.54 2.14 21.12
C ASN A 261 1.94 1.70 19.69
N TYR A 262 2.67 0.61 19.61
CA TYR A 262 2.83 -0.10 18.36
C TYR A 262 1.46 -0.70 18.06
N TYR A 263 0.79 -0.16 17.05
CA TYR A 263 -0.19 -0.95 16.33
C TYR A 263 0.61 -2.14 15.78
N GLY A 264 0.54 -3.27 16.49
CA GLY A 264 1.02 -4.54 15.97
C GLY A 264 0.52 -4.71 14.54
N PRO A 265 1.22 -5.47 13.67
CA PRO A 265 0.65 -5.80 12.37
C PRO A 265 -0.79 -6.24 12.60
N MET A 266 -1.75 -5.52 12.02
CA MET A 266 -3.14 -5.95 12.02
C MET A 266 -3.14 -7.31 11.33
N ILE A 267 -3.15 -8.37 12.14
CA ILE A 267 -3.28 -9.73 11.66
C ILE A 267 -4.72 -9.85 11.17
N GLY A 268 -4.89 -9.87 9.85
CA GLY A 268 -6.13 -10.27 9.20
C GLY A 268 -7.25 -9.22 9.20
N GLY A 269 -7.03 -8.09 8.53
CA GLY A 269 -8.11 -7.19 8.11
C GLY A 269 -8.27 -7.18 6.60
N THR A 270 -9.01 -8.13 6.03
CA THR A 270 -9.36 -8.09 4.60
C THR A 270 -10.31 -6.91 4.35
N GLY A 271 -9.75 -5.79 3.90
CA GLY A 271 -10.53 -4.65 3.41
C GLY A 271 -11.36 -5.07 2.20
N GLY A 272 -12.68 -5.11 2.37
CA GLY A 272 -13.62 -5.42 1.30
C GLY A 272 -13.61 -4.33 0.24
N MET A 273 -13.21 -4.70 -0.98
CA MET A 273 -13.32 -3.86 -2.16
C MET A 273 -14.77 -3.83 -2.63
N SER A 274 -15.37 -2.65 -2.69
CA SER A 274 -16.75 -2.44 -3.14
C SER A 274 -16.82 -2.34 -4.66
N THR A 275 -17.51 -3.29 -5.30
CA THR A 275 -17.87 -3.18 -6.73
C THR A 275 -19.27 -2.61 -6.88
N LYS A 276 -19.40 -1.51 -7.63
CA LYS A 276 -20.69 -0.92 -8.02
C LYS A 276 -21.46 -1.88 -8.93
N SER A 277 -22.73 -2.09 -8.61
CA SER A 277 -23.71 -2.81 -9.41
C SER A 277 -24.21 -1.97 -10.60
N ALA A 278 -24.27 -2.59 -11.79
CA ALA A 278 -24.97 -2.07 -12.95
C ALA A 278 -26.17 -2.98 -13.27
N ASP A 279 -27.32 -2.35 -13.49
CA ASP A 279 -28.59 -2.98 -13.85
C ASP A 279 -28.59 -3.40 -15.32
N SER A 280 -28.87 -4.67 -15.61
CA SER A 280 -29.48 -5.09 -16.88
C SER A 280 -30.03 -6.51 -16.78
N GLN A 281 -31.31 -6.69 -17.12
CA GLN A 281 -31.95 -8.00 -17.27
C GLN A 281 -31.37 -8.76 -18.48
N SER A 282 -30.76 -9.93 -18.25
CA SER A 282 -30.54 -10.95 -19.28
C SER A 282 -30.42 -12.36 -18.69
N VAL A 283 -30.60 -13.36 -19.56
CA VAL A 283 -30.64 -14.80 -19.27
C VAL A 283 -29.31 -15.31 -18.70
N LEU A 284 -29.38 -16.14 -17.66
CA LEU A 284 -28.22 -16.68 -16.92
C LEU A 284 -27.34 -17.59 -17.79
N SER A 285 -26.03 -17.34 -17.74
CA SER A 285 -24.95 -18.20 -18.23
C SER A 285 -24.77 -19.45 -17.36
N PRO A 286 -24.03 -20.48 -17.83
CA PRO A 286 -23.71 -21.67 -17.04
C PRO A 286 -23.00 -21.37 -15.71
N GLU A 287 -22.13 -20.36 -15.67
CA GLU A 287 -21.43 -19.89 -14.47
C GLU A 287 -22.39 -19.19 -13.49
N GLU A 288 -23.35 -18.43 -14.00
CA GLU A 288 -24.41 -17.81 -13.20
C GLU A 288 -25.41 -18.87 -12.69
N GLN A 289 -25.71 -19.90 -13.47
CA GLN A 289 -26.50 -21.06 -13.03
C GLN A 289 -25.77 -21.84 -11.94
N LYS A 290 -24.44 -22.03 -12.07
CA LYS A 290 -23.60 -22.61 -11.01
C LYS A 290 -23.62 -21.78 -9.73
N ALA A 291 -23.58 -20.44 -9.83
CA ALA A 291 -23.71 -19.56 -8.67
C ALA A 291 -25.10 -19.67 -7.99
N VAL A 292 -26.16 -19.90 -8.76
CA VAL A 292 -27.51 -20.16 -8.25
C VAL A 292 -27.61 -21.53 -7.58
N ASP A 293 -27.04 -22.57 -8.19
CA ASP A 293 -27.01 -23.92 -7.62
C ASP A 293 -26.15 -23.95 -6.34
N ASP A 294 -25.06 -23.19 -6.29
CA ASP A 294 -24.21 -23.00 -5.11
C ASP A 294 -24.93 -22.31 -3.95
N ILE A 295 -25.95 -21.48 -4.19
CA ILE A 295 -26.73 -20.85 -3.11
C ILE A 295 -27.65 -21.85 -2.40
N SER A 296 -28.12 -22.89 -3.11
CA SER A 296 -29.03 -23.90 -2.56
C SER A 296 -28.43 -24.74 -1.42
N LYS A 297 -27.10 -24.78 -1.32
CA LYS A 297 -26.37 -25.47 -0.23
C LYS A 297 -26.31 -24.68 1.07
N TYR A 298 -26.63 -23.39 1.03
CA TYR A 298 -26.56 -22.50 2.19
C TYR A 298 -27.88 -22.46 2.98
N ILE A 299 -27.77 -22.20 4.28
CA ILE A 299 -28.94 -21.95 5.14
C ILE A 299 -29.69 -20.71 4.65
N SER A 300 -31.02 -20.74 4.77
CA SER A 300 -31.86 -19.60 4.41
C SER A 300 -31.57 -18.39 5.30
N LYS A 301 -31.84 -17.19 4.77
CA LYS A 301 -31.74 -15.93 5.52
C LYS A 301 -32.43 -16.00 6.89
N ASP A 302 -33.67 -16.49 6.94
CA ASP A 302 -34.45 -16.53 8.19
C ASP A 302 -33.84 -17.48 9.22
N LYS A 303 -33.35 -18.65 8.75
CA LYS A 303 -32.64 -19.60 9.60
C LYS A 303 -31.30 -19.03 10.09
N ALA A 304 -30.56 -18.31 9.24
CA ALA A 304 -29.33 -17.63 9.59
C ALA A 304 -29.55 -16.52 10.63
N ILE A 305 -30.61 -15.72 10.49
CA ILE A 305 -31.00 -14.70 11.48
C ILE A 305 -31.35 -15.35 12.82
N GLN A 306 -32.10 -16.47 12.79
CA GLN A 306 -32.43 -17.22 14.00
C GLN A 306 -31.15 -17.73 14.68
N MET A 307 -30.26 -18.38 13.94
CA MET A 307 -28.99 -18.90 14.45
C MET A 307 -28.08 -17.81 15.01
N ALA A 308 -28.02 -16.65 14.36
CA ALA A 308 -27.29 -15.49 14.86
C ALA A 308 -27.86 -15.07 16.24
N LYS A 309 -29.18 -14.84 16.31
CA LYS A 309 -29.86 -14.42 17.55
C LYS A 309 -29.72 -15.41 18.70
N GLU A 310 -29.77 -16.71 18.43
CA GLU A 310 -29.61 -17.76 19.45
C GLU A 310 -28.21 -17.77 20.09
N LYS A 311 -27.19 -17.32 19.34
CA LYS A 311 -25.79 -17.32 19.78
C LYS A 311 -25.33 -15.99 20.38
N LEU A 312 -26.08 -14.90 20.18
CA LEU A 312 -25.76 -13.63 20.81
C LEU A 312 -25.84 -13.73 22.34
N PRO A 313 -24.97 -13.01 23.09
CA PRO A 313 -25.03 -12.99 24.55
C PRO A 313 -26.17 -12.11 25.09
N PHE A 314 -26.96 -11.49 24.20
CA PHE A 314 -28.05 -10.58 24.53
C PHE A 314 -29.22 -10.75 23.56
N THR A 315 -30.39 -10.25 23.97
CA THR A 315 -31.57 -10.19 23.12
C THR A 315 -31.60 -8.88 22.33
N ILE A 316 -31.88 -8.95 21.03
CA ILE A 316 -32.10 -7.76 20.20
C ILE A 316 -33.45 -7.14 20.60
N GLY A 317 -33.43 -5.91 21.11
CA GLY A 317 -34.63 -5.18 21.52
C GLY A 317 -35.59 -4.89 20.36
N SER A 318 -36.89 -4.80 20.65
CA SER A 318 -37.93 -4.59 19.63
C SER A 318 -37.83 -3.25 18.88
N GLN A 319 -37.08 -2.28 19.44
CA GLN A 319 -36.80 -1.00 18.80
C GLN A 319 -35.82 -1.09 17.62
N TYR A 320 -35.02 -2.16 17.54
CA TYR A 320 -34.03 -2.35 16.50
C TYR A 320 -34.69 -2.84 15.21
N ASN A 321 -34.46 -2.13 14.11
CA ASN A 321 -34.90 -2.53 12.78
C ASN A 321 -33.76 -3.21 12.02
N LEU A 322 -34.06 -4.28 11.28
CA LEU A 322 -33.11 -4.93 10.38
C LEU A 322 -32.83 -3.98 9.19
N THR A 323 -31.62 -3.46 9.10
CA THR A 323 -31.21 -2.49 8.07
C THR A 323 -30.39 -3.11 6.95
N SER A 324 -29.75 -4.26 7.17
CA SER A 324 -29.02 -4.99 6.14
C SER A 324 -29.10 -6.50 6.31
N SER A 325 -29.03 -7.23 5.19
CA SER A 325 -28.91 -8.69 5.15
C SER A 325 -28.18 -9.07 3.88
N ASN A 326 -26.91 -9.40 3.99
CA ASN A 326 -26.04 -9.62 2.86
C ASN A 326 -25.46 -11.04 2.89
N LEU A 327 -25.27 -11.64 1.73
CA LEU A 327 -24.61 -12.92 1.56
C LEU A 327 -23.39 -12.72 0.67
N PHE A 328 -22.20 -13.07 1.15
CA PHE A 328 -20.96 -12.94 0.40
C PHE A 328 -20.18 -14.24 0.41
N LYS A 329 -19.41 -14.51 -0.66
CA LYS A 329 -18.44 -15.63 -0.69
C LYS A 329 -17.44 -15.43 0.45
N ASN A 330 -17.10 -16.51 1.16
CA ASN A 330 -16.08 -16.45 2.18
C ASN A 330 -14.70 -16.50 1.52
N SER A 331 -13.93 -15.42 1.63
CA SER A 331 -12.58 -15.33 1.05
C SER A 331 -11.57 -16.26 1.74
N SER A 332 -11.84 -16.66 2.98
CA SER A 332 -10.96 -17.56 3.76
C SER A 332 -11.36 -19.04 3.62
N ASN A 333 -12.53 -19.32 3.05
CA ASN A 333 -13.03 -20.68 2.80
C ASN A 333 -13.91 -20.68 1.54
N SER A 334 -13.33 -21.07 0.40
CA SER A 334 -14.03 -21.08 -0.90
C SER A 334 -15.26 -21.97 -0.94
N ASP A 335 -15.38 -22.93 -0.03
CA ASP A 335 -16.48 -23.88 0.04
C ASP A 335 -17.67 -23.34 0.86
N SER A 336 -17.54 -22.16 1.47
CA SER A 336 -18.58 -21.53 2.28
C SER A 336 -18.88 -20.07 1.87
N ALA A 337 -19.96 -19.53 2.43
CA ALA A 337 -20.37 -18.14 2.33
C ALA A 337 -20.67 -17.58 3.72
N ILE A 338 -20.78 -16.26 3.85
CA ILE A 338 -21.07 -15.56 5.10
C ILE A 338 -22.37 -14.79 4.94
N TRP A 339 -23.32 -15.08 5.83
CA TRP A 339 -24.48 -14.22 6.05
C TRP A 339 -24.09 -13.10 7.01
N ASP A 340 -24.30 -11.85 6.62
CA ASP A 340 -24.04 -10.66 7.42
C ASP A 340 -25.31 -9.84 7.62
N PHE A 341 -25.59 -9.46 8.86
CA PHE A 341 -26.81 -8.77 9.26
C PHE A 341 -26.49 -7.50 10.04
N GLY A 342 -27.26 -6.46 9.77
CA GLY A 342 -27.22 -5.20 10.50
C GLY A 342 -28.59 -4.85 11.06
N TRP A 343 -28.62 -4.47 12.33
CA TRP A 343 -29.77 -3.88 12.99
C TRP A 343 -29.39 -2.50 13.52
N SER A 344 -30.30 -1.53 13.45
CA SER A 344 -30.08 -0.24 14.10
C SER A 344 -31.37 0.40 14.60
N TYR A 345 -31.22 1.30 15.56
CA TYR A 345 -32.25 2.26 15.94
C TYR A 345 -31.61 3.61 16.25
N SER A 346 -32.37 4.68 16.03
CA SER A 346 -32.01 6.05 16.38
C SER A 346 -33.16 6.70 17.12
N ASP A 347 -32.87 7.39 18.21
CA ASP A 347 -33.83 8.17 18.98
C ASP A 347 -33.70 9.69 18.74
N GLY A 348 -32.96 10.07 17.69
CA GLY A 348 -32.66 11.46 17.33
C GLY A 348 -31.47 12.08 18.08
N SER A 349 -31.03 11.48 19.19
CA SER A 349 -29.87 11.92 19.98
C SER A 349 -28.73 10.92 20.01
N SER A 350 -29.03 9.65 19.78
CA SER A 350 -28.08 8.55 19.79
C SER A 350 -28.32 7.59 18.62
N TYR A 351 -27.24 6.99 18.12
CA TYR A 351 -27.28 5.96 17.07
C TYR A 351 -26.75 4.65 17.64
N ASN A 352 -27.58 3.63 17.62
CA ASN A 352 -27.27 2.32 18.20
C ASN A 352 -27.39 1.26 17.11
N TYR A 353 -26.44 0.34 17.08
CA TYR A 353 -26.38 -0.68 16.04
C TYR A 353 -25.89 -2.01 16.59
N ILE A 354 -26.31 -3.08 15.92
CA ILE A 354 -25.83 -4.44 16.12
C ILE A 354 -25.50 -4.98 14.73
N THR A 355 -24.28 -5.48 14.54
CA THR A 355 -23.92 -6.30 13.39
C THR A 355 -23.66 -7.72 13.87
N ALA A 356 -24.07 -8.72 13.08
CA ALA A 356 -23.70 -10.11 13.35
C ALA A 356 -23.60 -10.89 12.05
N SER A 357 -22.64 -11.80 11.98
CA SER A 357 -22.44 -12.64 10.80
C SER A 357 -22.30 -14.11 11.18
N VAL A 358 -22.84 -15.00 10.35
CA VAL A 358 -22.77 -16.45 10.53
C VAL A 358 -22.27 -17.12 9.25
N ASP A 359 -21.58 -18.26 9.41
CA ASP A 359 -21.24 -19.13 8.29
C ASP A 359 -22.53 -19.67 7.67
N ALA A 360 -22.68 -19.49 6.36
CA ALA A 360 -23.90 -19.80 5.64
C ALA A 360 -24.10 -21.31 5.42
N THR A 361 -23.12 -22.16 5.74
CA THR A 361 -23.22 -23.62 5.63
C THR A 361 -23.52 -24.25 7.00
N THR A 362 -22.81 -23.80 8.03
CA THR A 362 -22.86 -24.41 9.38
C THR A 362 -23.73 -23.64 10.36
N GLY A 363 -24.01 -22.35 10.09
CA GLY A 363 -24.66 -21.43 11.03
C GLY A 363 -23.76 -21.03 12.19
N GLU A 364 -22.45 -21.30 12.12
CA GLU A 364 -21.47 -20.90 13.13
C GLU A 364 -21.41 -19.37 13.26
N LEU A 365 -21.39 -18.84 14.49
CA LEU A 365 -21.29 -17.40 14.72
C LEU A 365 -19.84 -16.96 14.43
N MET A 366 -19.68 -16.04 13.48
CA MET A 366 -18.37 -15.57 13.02
C MET A 366 -17.99 -14.26 13.70
N THR A 367 -18.92 -13.30 13.73
CA THR A 367 -18.67 -12.00 14.35
C THR A 367 -19.97 -11.42 14.88
N PHE A 368 -19.87 -10.60 15.92
CA PHE A 368 -20.86 -9.57 16.17
C PHE A 368 -20.21 -8.34 16.78
N THR A 369 -20.86 -7.20 16.62
CA THR A 369 -20.53 -5.97 17.33
C THR A 369 -21.82 -5.27 17.70
N ARG A 370 -21.92 -4.79 18.93
CA ARG A 370 -23.01 -3.95 19.42
C ARG A 370 -22.43 -2.62 19.88
N ASN A 371 -23.07 -1.54 19.46
CA ASN A 371 -22.83 -0.21 19.98
C ASN A 371 -24.10 0.30 20.68
N ASP A 372 -23.96 0.65 21.94
CA ASP A 372 -24.99 1.32 22.73
C ASP A 372 -24.43 2.61 23.31
N SER A 373 -24.88 3.74 22.77
CA SER A 373 -24.38 5.07 23.12
C SER A 373 -24.59 5.40 24.60
N SER A 374 -25.62 4.82 25.23
CA SER A 374 -25.93 5.03 26.65
C SER A 374 -24.98 4.25 27.57
N GLU A 375 -24.62 3.03 27.17
CA GLU A 375 -23.65 2.18 27.89
C GLU A 375 -22.21 2.69 27.69
N ASN A 376 -21.94 3.34 26.56
CA ASN A 376 -20.63 3.89 26.20
C ASN A 376 -20.31 5.21 26.91
N ASN A 377 -21.34 5.94 27.37
CA ASN A 377 -21.14 7.12 28.18
C ASN A 377 -20.73 6.72 29.60
N VAL A 378 -19.41 6.75 29.83
CA VAL A 378 -18.78 6.35 31.08
C VAL A 378 -18.26 7.53 31.91
N GLN A 379 -18.61 8.76 31.53
CA GLN A 379 -18.17 9.95 32.24
C GLN A 379 -18.66 9.93 33.70
N GLY A 380 -17.73 10.03 34.64
CA GLY A 380 -18.03 9.98 36.08
C GLY A 380 -18.39 8.59 36.62
N LYS A 381 -18.29 7.52 35.82
CA LYS A 381 -18.50 6.13 36.27
C LYS A 381 -17.16 5.46 36.57
N THR A 382 -17.15 4.54 37.53
CA THR A 382 -16.00 3.66 37.82
C THR A 382 -16.24 2.24 37.28
N PRO A 383 -15.24 1.57 36.68
CA PRO A 383 -15.36 0.16 36.28
C PRO A 383 -15.88 -0.72 37.42
N LYS A 384 -16.83 -1.61 37.12
CA LYS A 384 -17.47 -2.48 38.12
C LYS A 384 -16.72 -3.80 38.30
N TYR A 385 -16.01 -4.25 37.26
CA TYR A 385 -15.39 -5.56 37.22
C TYR A 385 -13.88 -5.45 37.09
N THR A 386 -13.16 -6.41 37.69
CA THR A 386 -11.71 -6.57 37.50
C THR A 386 -11.40 -7.24 36.16
N LYS A 387 -10.11 -7.22 35.78
CA LYS A 387 -9.65 -7.92 34.57
C LYS A 387 -10.03 -9.39 34.57
N ASP A 388 -9.77 -10.08 35.68
CA ASP A 388 -10.04 -11.51 35.83
C ASP A 388 -11.54 -11.84 35.80
N GLN A 389 -12.39 -10.96 36.34
CA GLN A 389 -13.84 -11.14 36.29
C GLN A 389 -14.36 -11.00 34.85
N LEU A 390 -13.91 -9.99 34.12
CA LEU A 390 -14.27 -9.78 32.71
C LEU A 390 -13.74 -10.91 31.82
N LYS A 391 -12.54 -11.42 32.13
CA LYS A 391 -11.99 -12.61 31.48
C LYS A 391 -12.88 -13.82 31.72
N GLY A 392 -13.30 -14.05 32.97
CA GLY A 392 -14.22 -15.13 33.32
C GLY A 392 -15.55 -15.06 32.57
N ILE A 393 -16.14 -13.86 32.43
CA ILE A 393 -17.36 -13.64 31.62
C ILE A 393 -17.12 -14.03 30.16
N ALA A 394 -16.00 -13.61 29.59
CA ALA A 394 -15.63 -13.97 28.23
C ALA A 394 -15.48 -15.50 28.07
N GLU A 395 -14.72 -16.16 28.94
CA GLU A 395 -14.44 -17.60 28.86
C GLU A 395 -15.70 -18.47 29.09
N GLU A 396 -16.62 -18.03 29.95
CA GLU A 396 -17.92 -18.69 30.13
C GLU A 396 -18.74 -18.65 28.83
N TYR A 397 -18.78 -17.50 28.16
CA TYR A 397 -19.44 -17.37 26.87
C TYR A 397 -18.77 -18.23 25.79
N LEU A 398 -17.43 -18.20 25.68
CA LEU A 398 -16.69 -19.00 24.71
C LEU A 398 -16.87 -20.51 24.92
N THR A 399 -16.95 -20.96 26.17
CA THR A 399 -17.26 -22.36 26.51
C THR A 399 -18.65 -22.78 26.01
N LYS A 400 -19.61 -21.84 25.96
CA LYS A 400 -20.96 -22.11 25.45
C LYS A 400 -21.01 -22.12 23.92
N ILE A 401 -20.36 -21.16 23.26
CA ILE A 401 -20.52 -20.97 21.80
C ILE A 401 -19.47 -21.71 20.95
N GLN A 402 -18.28 -22.01 21.50
CA GLN A 402 -17.17 -22.64 20.80
C GLN A 402 -16.41 -23.67 21.67
N PRO A 403 -17.08 -24.61 22.36
CA PRO A 403 -16.46 -25.46 23.39
C PRO A 403 -15.23 -26.24 22.92
N ASP A 404 -15.27 -26.81 21.71
CA ASP A 404 -14.21 -27.72 21.26
C ASP A 404 -13.00 -26.98 20.68
N LYS A 405 -13.22 -25.82 20.06
CA LYS A 405 -12.14 -24.96 19.56
C LYS A 405 -11.47 -24.21 20.71
N PHE A 406 -12.28 -23.65 21.62
CA PHE A 406 -11.79 -22.87 22.75
C PHE A 406 -10.84 -23.68 23.67
N LYS A 407 -11.12 -24.98 23.87
CA LYS A 407 -10.22 -25.90 24.62
C LYS A 407 -8.81 -26.02 24.04
N GLN A 408 -8.62 -25.66 22.77
CA GLN A 408 -7.34 -25.73 22.06
C GLN A 408 -6.68 -24.36 21.91
N MET A 409 -7.26 -23.32 22.50
CA MET A 409 -6.76 -21.96 22.42
C MET A 409 -6.10 -21.53 23.73
N GLU A 410 -5.09 -20.67 23.61
CA GLU A 410 -4.44 -20.03 24.75
C GLU A 410 -4.71 -18.53 24.75
N TYR A 411 -5.03 -18.00 25.93
CA TYR A 411 -5.17 -16.56 26.16
C TYR A 411 -3.86 -15.84 25.87
N GLN A 412 -3.92 -14.86 24.97
CA GLN A 412 -2.83 -13.94 24.69
C GLN A 412 -3.07 -12.67 25.49
N ASP A 413 -2.32 -12.51 26.59
CA ASP A 413 -2.34 -11.25 27.33
C ASP A 413 -1.61 -10.19 26.52
N VAL A 414 -2.39 -9.36 25.82
CA VAL A 414 -1.86 -8.18 25.16
C VAL A 414 -1.85 -7.05 26.19
N PRO A 415 -0.69 -6.43 26.47
CA PRO A 415 -0.62 -5.30 27.38
C PRO A 415 -1.61 -4.21 26.95
N THR A 416 -2.66 -4.02 27.74
CA THR A 416 -3.59 -2.90 27.55
C THR A 416 -2.87 -1.62 27.92
N SER A 417 -2.93 -0.61 27.04
CA SER A 417 -2.42 0.71 27.38
C SER A 417 -3.08 1.16 28.70
N PRO A 418 -2.32 1.65 29.70
CA PRO A 418 -2.90 2.21 30.93
C PRO A 418 -3.88 3.35 30.66
N TYR A 419 -3.86 3.88 29.44
CA TYR A 419 -4.56 5.07 28.98
C TYR A 419 -5.67 4.74 27.99
N ASP A 420 -5.95 3.46 27.81
CA ASP A 420 -7.13 2.99 27.10
C ASP A 420 -8.40 3.39 27.89
N LYS A 421 -8.97 4.54 27.49
CA LYS A 421 -10.25 5.05 27.99
C LYS A 421 -11.45 4.35 27.36
N SER A 422 -11.24 3.33 26.51
CA SER A 422 -12.32 2.51 25.97
C SER A 422 -13.22 2.04 27.12
N PRO A 423 -14.55 2.07 26.98
CA PRO A 423 -15.44 1.48 27.96
C PRO A 423 -15.33 -0.05 28.00
N TYR A 424 -14.60 -0.65 27.04
CA TYR A 424 -14.44 -2.07 26.87
C TYR A 424 -13.04 -2.54 27.25
N MET A 425 -12.93 -3.82 27.52
CA MET A 425 -11.67 -4.54 27.56
C MET A 425 -11.80 -5.79 26.73
N SER A 426 -10.74 -6.11 26.00
CA SER A 426 -10.77 -7.20 25.06
C SER A 426 -9.80 -8.31 25.43
N PHE A 427 -10.19 -9.52 25.09
CA PHE A 427 -9.42 -10.74 25.34
C PHE A 427 -9.20 -11.43 24.01
N ASN A 428 -7.95 -11.84 23.77
CA ASN A 428 -7.54 -12.54 22.56
C ASN A 428 -7.17 -13.98 22.93
N TYR A 429 -7.67 -14.95 22.19
CA TYR A 429 -7.37 -16.37 22.35
C TYR A 429 -6.88 -16.91 21.02
N VAL A 430 -5.72 -17.55 21.01
CA VAL A 430 -5.05 -18.02 19.79
C VAL A 430 -4.94 -19.53 19.83
N TYR A 431 -5.26 -20.17 18.72
CA TYR A 431 -5.11 -21.62 18.58
C TYR A 431 -3.65 -22.05 18.70
N MET A 432 -3.43 -23.16 19.42
CA MET A 432 -2.12 -23.76 19.62
C MET A 432 -2.03 -25.11 18.90
N ALA A 433 -1.19 -25.18 17.88
CA ALA A 433 -0.87 -26.43 17.20
C ALA A 433 0.53 -26.90 17.62
N ASN A 434 0.62 -28.08 18.25
CA ASN A 434 1.87 -28.65 18.73
C ASN A 434 2.69 -27.69 19.65
N GLY A 435 2.01 -26.87 20.45
CA GLY A 435 2.65 -25.86 21.31
C GLY A 435 3.13 -24.60 20.58
N ILE A 436 2.79 -24.43 19.30
CA ILE A 436 3.13 -23.27 18.47
C ILE A 436 1.85 -22.51 18.12
N GLN A 437 1.90 -21.18 18.15
CA GLN A 437 0.75 -20.32 17.89
C GLN A 437 0.34 -20.31 16.41
N CYS A 438 -0.97 -20.36 16.17
CA CYS A 438 -1.63 -20.12 14.89
C CYS A 438 -2.43 -18.81 14.97
N PRO A 439 -1.80 -17.63 14.89
CA PRO A 439 -2.47 -16.34 15.11
C PRO A 439 -3.59 -16.00 14.12
N PHE A 440 -3.66 -16.69 12.98
CA PHE A 440 -4.77 -16.58 12.03
C PHE A 440 -6.03 -17.34 12.48
N ASP A 441 -5.89 -18.27 13.43
CA ASP A 441 -6.96 -19.01 14.07
C ASP A 441 -7.13 -18.46 15.49
N SER A 442 -8.07 -17.52 15.65
CA SER A 442 -8.18 -16.74 16.88
C SER A 442 -9.61 -16.34 17.20
N ILE A 443 -9.83 -16.04 18.49
CA ILE A 443 -11.05 -15.42 18.98
C ILE A 443 -10.67 -14.15 19.72
N TYR A 444 -11.24 -13.04 19.28
CA TYR A 444 -11.23 -11.76 19.98
C TYR A 444 -12.61 -11.49 20.59
N ILE A 445 -12.67 -11.13 21.86
CA ILE A 445 -13.91 -10.87 22.57
C ILE A 445 -13.80 -9.62 23.43
N GLY A 446 -14.71 -8.68 23.25
CA GLY A 446 -14.76 -7.40 23.95
C GLY A 446 -15.89 -7.38 24.98
N VAL A 447 -15.57 -6.97 26.20
CA VAL A 447 -16.49 -6.93 27.34
C VAL A 447 -16.50 -5.53 27.95
N ASN A 448 -17.69 -4.99 28.20
CA ASN A 448 -17.87 -3.68 28.81
C ASN A 448 -17.43 -3.71 30.29
N LYS A 449 -16.49 -2.84 30.67
CA LYS A 449 -15.89 -2.80 32.01
C LYS A 449 -16.86 -2.39 33.12
N TYR A 450 -17.99 -1.78 32.75
CA TYR A 450 -18.99 -1.22 33.66
C TYR A 450 -20.20 -2.12 33.82
N THR A 451 -20.67 -2.73 32.72
CA THR A 451 -21.87 -3.58 32.73
C THR A 451 -21.54 -5.07 32.81
N GLY A 452 -20.40 -5.47 32.26
CA GLY A 452 -20.04 -6.88 32.06
C GLY A 452 -20.61 -7.46 30.77
N ASP A 453 -21.30 -6.65 29.96
CA ASP A 453 -21.89 -7.12 28.71
C ASP A 453 -20.81 -7.39 27.67
N ILE A 454 -20.96 -8.48 26.94
CA ILE A 454 -20.11 -8.80 25.80
C ILE A 454 -20.62 -7.99 24.60
N VAL A 455 -19.79 -7.07 24.12
CA VAL A 455 -20.14 -6.09 23.08
C VAL A 455 -19.58 -6.43 21.72
N SER A 456 -18.53 -7.24 21.67
CA SER A 456 -17.94 -7.68 20.41
C SER A 456 -17.41 -9.09 20.53
N TYR A 457 -17.49 -9.83 19.44
CA TYR A 457 -16.88 -11.13 19.24
C TYR A 457 -16.41 -11.19 17.80
N ASN A 458 -15.19 -11.64 17.58
CA ASN A 458 -14.66 -11.90 16.26
C ASN A 458 -13.96 -13.25 16.31
N TYR A 459 -14.32 -14.12 15.38
CA TYR A 459 -13.77 -15.45 15.24
C TYR A 459 -13.21 -15.61 13.84
N SER A 460 -11.96 -16.04 13.80
CA SER A 460 -11.23 -16.41 12.58
C SER A 460 -10.77 -17.84 12.71
N TRP A 461 -11.01 -18.63 11.68
CA TRP A 461 -10.52 -20.00 11.59
C TRP A 461 -10.34 -20.39 10.13
N ILE A 462 -9.13 -20.79 9.77
CA ILE A 462 -8.74 -21.18 8.42
C ILE A 462 -8.22 -22.62 8.49
N ASN A 463 -8.89 -23.53 7.78
CA ASN A 463 -8.49 -24.93 7.77
C ASN A 463 -7.27 -25.14 6.86
N LEU A 464 -6.07 -24.99 7.42
CA LEU A 464 -4.81 -25.13 6.70
C LEU A 464 -4.02 -26.36 7.15
N ASN A 465 -3.32 -26.98 6.19
CA ASN A 465 -2.30 -27.95 6.52
C ASN A 465 -1.09 -27.24 7.13
N LEU A 466 -0.79 -27.56 8.38
CA LEU A 466 0.33 -26.97 9.10
C LEU A 466 1.63 -27.74 8.81
N PRO A 467 2.75 -27.06 8.48
CA PRO A 467 4.04 -27.72 8.31
C PRO A 467 4.53 -28.34 9.62
N ASP A 468 5.33 -29.41 9.51
CA ASP A 468 5.92 -30.05 10.68
C ASP A 468 6.96 -29.15 11.34
N SER A 469 7.09 -29.28 12.66
CA SER A 469 8.00 -28.50 13.51
C SER A 469 9.34 -29.19 13.77
N LYS A 470 9.81 -30.08 12.87
CA LYS A 470 11.12 -30.73 13.01
C LYS A 470 12.21 -29.93 12.29
N ASN A 471 13.45 -30.09 12.76
CA ASN A 471 14.65 -29.49 12.18
C ASN A 471 14.59 -27.95 12.07
N LEU A 472 14.06 -27.30 13.12
CA LEU A 472 14.01 -25.84 13.18
C LEU A 472 15.39 -25.28 13.56
N ILE A 473 15.71 -24.09 13.07
CA ILE A 473 16.85 -23.32 13.56
C ILE A 473 16.64 -22.93 15.02
N SER A 474 17.71 -22.57 15.72
CA SER A 474 17.58 -21.99 17.06
C SER A 474 17.04 -20.55 16.99
N LEU A 475 16.44 -20.09 18.09
CA LEU A 475 16.06 -18.68 18.23
C LEU A 475 17.27 -17.74 18.10
N ASP A 476 18.45 -18.17 18.57
CA ASP A 476 19.69 -17.41 18.42
C ASP A 476 20.09 -17.23 16.96
N ASN A 477 19.99 -18.30 16.15
CA ASN A 477 20.26 -18.21 14.71
C ASN A 477 19.26 -17.28 14.01
N ALA A 478 17.99 -17.28 14.45
CA ALA A 478 16.98 -16.36 13.92
C ALA A 478 17.33 -14.89 14.25
N TYR A 479 17.79 -14.59 15.47
CA TYR A 479 18.30 -13.26 15.80
C TYR A 479 19.55 -12.89 14.99
N ASP A 480 20.45 -13.84 14.74
CA ASP A 480 21.63 -13.58 13.92
C ASP A 480 21.25 -13.25 12.47
N THR A 481 20.25 -13.96 11.90
CA THR A 481 19.64 -13.58 10.61
C THR A 481 19.03 -12.18 10.66
N LEU A 482 18.27 -11.86 11.71
CA LEU A 482 17.64 -10.54 11.89
C LEU A 482 18.68 -9.43 11.84
N PHE A 483 19.71 -9.47 12.69
CA PHE A 483 20.73 -8.41 12.78
C PHE A 483 21.73 -8.40 11.61
N LYS A 484 21.84 -9.48 10.84
CA LYS A 484 22.59 -9.49 9.57
C LYS A 484 21.83 -8.78 8.45
N ASN A 485 20.49 -8.83 8.50
CA ASN A 485 19.64 -8.31 7.43
C ASN A 485 19.01 -6.95 7.71
N SER A 486 18.92 -6.54 8.99
CA SER A 486 18.41 -5.25 9.45
C SER A 486 19.45 -4.50 10.28
N ASP A 487 19.32 -3.17 10.39
CA ASP A 487 20.21 -2.36 11.23
C ASP A 487 19.52 -1.95 12.53
N LEU A 488 20.04 -2.42 13.67
CA LEU A 488 19.71 -1.88 14.99
C LEU A 488 20.44 -0.56 15.16
N GLN A 489 19.79 0.53 14.77
CA GLN A 489 20.39 1.84 14.63
C GLN A 489 20.17 2.67 15.90
N LEU A 490 21.20 3.43 16.27
CA LEU A 490 21.09 4.48 17.28
C LEU A 490 20.44 5.70 16.61
N THR A 491 19.26 6.11 17.07
CA THR A 491 18.48 7.20 16.47
C THR A 491 17.74 8.02 17.52
N TYR A 492 17.39 9.26 17.21
CA TYR A 492 16.50 10.06 18.04
C TYR A 492 15.05 9.87 17.60
N ILE A 493 14.14 9.71 18.55
CA ILE A 493 12.69 9.63 18.30
C ILE A 493 11.96 10.64 19.17
N ILE A 494 10.82 11.13 18.67
CA ILE A 494 9.81 11.76 19.54
C ILE A 494 9.14 10.61 20.29
N TYR A 495 9.31 10.60 21.61
CA TYR A 495 8.71 9.56 22.43
C TYR A 495 7.36 10.03 22.98
N TYR A 496 6.30 9.46 22.42
CA TYR A 496 4.95 9.62 22.95
C TYR A 496 4.75 8.61 24.07
N ALA A 497 5.09 9.04 25.30
CA ALA A 497 4.78 8.27 26.48
C ALA A 497 3.27 7.95 26.47
N PRO A 498 2.85 6.68 26.62
CA PRO A 498 1.45 6.32 26.44
C PRO A 498 0.49 7.14 27.34
N ASP A 499 0.95 7.71 28.46
CA ASP A 499 0.17 8.59 29.35
C ASP A 499 -0.30 9.87 28.72
N LYS A 500 0.51 10.39 27.81
CA LYS A 500 0.44 11.78 27.38
C LYS A 500 -0.08 11.89 25.95
N VAL A 501 -0.64 10.81 25.40
CA VAL A 501 -1.11 10.75 24.00
C VAL A 501 -2.23 11.77 23.72
N TYR A 502 -3.01 12.14 24.74
CA TYR A 502 -4.06 13.16 24.65
C TYR A 502 -3.69 14.50 25.31
N ASP A 503 -2.49 14.60 25.88
CA ASP A 503 -1.95 15.86 26.36
C ASP A 503 -1.29 16.61 25.19
N THR A 504 -0.89 17.87 25.40
CA THR A 504 -0.04 18.58 24.44
C THR A 504 1.14 17.66 24.07
N PRO A 505 1.42 17.42 22.77
CA PRO A 505 2.35 16.39 22.34
C PRO A 505 3.67 16.52 23.12
N PRO A 506 4.10 15.49 23.87
CA PRO A 506 5.35 15.57 24.60
C PRO A 506 6.49 15.85 23.62
N GLN A 507 7.27 16.89 23.89
CA GLN A 507 8.49 17.23 23.15
C GLN A 507 9.70 16.43 23.63
N ASP A 508 9.45 15.28 24.28
CA ASP A 508 10.46 14.43 24.89
C ASP A 508 11.16 13.63 23.79
N VAL A 509 12.31 14.15 23.33
CA VAL A 509 13.18 13.39 22.43
C VAL A 509 13.96 12.36 23.23
N LYS A 510 13.90 11.11 22.77
CA LYS A 510 14.67 10.00 23.32
C LYS A 510 15.72 9.54 22.33
N LEU A 511 16.91 9.24 22.85
CA LEU A 511 17.93 8.52 22.11
C LEU A 511 17.67 7.03 22.30
N VAL A 512 17.49 6.29 21.21
CA VAL A 512 17.07 4.88 21.26
C VAL A 512 17.85 4.01 20.29
N TYR A 513 17.92 2.72 20.60
CA TYR A 513 18.20 1.67 19.63
C TYR A 513 16.88 1.12 19.09
N GLN A 514 16.71 1.15 17.77
CA GLN A 514 15.52 0.61 17.09
C GLN A 514 15.93 -0.09 15.79
N LEU A 515 15.23 -1.18 15.43
CA LEU A 515 15.43 -1.80 14.12
C LEU A 515 14.76 -0.95 13.05
N ASN A 516 15.56 -0.52 12.09
CA ASN A 516 15.07 0.04 10.85
C ASN A 516 15.06 -1.04 9.76
N ASN A 517 14.12 -0.93 8.83
CA ASN A 517 14.08 -1.73 7.60
C ASN A 517 13.86 -3.25 7.79
N PHE A 518 13.18 -3.67 8.85
CA PHE A 518 12.69 -5.05 8.95
C PHE A 518 11.21 -5.11 8.60
N ASN A 519 10.89 -5.70 7.46
CA ASN A 519 9.54 -5.86 6.93
C ASN A 519 9.14 -7.34 6.70
N GLY A 520 9.96 -8.30 7.12
CA GLY A 520 9.84 -9.69 6.69
C GLY A 520 9.61 -10.71 7.81
N LEU A 521 9.63 -11.96 7.40
CA LEU A 521 9.57 -13.14 8.25
C LEU A 521 10.90 -13.88 8.11
N ILE A 522 11.26 -14.71 9.10
CA ILE A 522 12.43 -15.59 8.99
C ILE A 522 11.92 -17.03 8.93
N ASP A 523 12.23 -17.75 7.85
CA ASP A 523 11.84 -19.16 7.73
C ASP A 523 12.44 -19.97 8.89
N ALA A 524 11.60 -20.69 9.62
CA ALA A 524 12.04 -21.38 10.84
C ALA A 524 12.89 -22.63 10.58
N LYS A 525 12.94 -23.14 9.35
CA LYS A 525 13.75 -24.30 8.96
C LYS A 525 15.05 -23.88 8.30
N THR A 526 15.03 -22.90 7.40
CA THR A 526 16.22 -22.48 6.64
C THR A 526 16.96 -21.32 7.30
N GLY A 527 16.25 -20.45 8.02
CA GLY A 527 16.77 -19.20 8.56
C GLY A 527 16.93 -18.10 7.51
N ASP A 528 16.35 -18.28 6.33
CA ASP A 528 16.31 -17.26 5.29
C ASP A 528 15.30 -16.16 5.64
N TYR A 529 15.62 -14.95 5.23
CA TYR A 529 14.68 -13.83 5.25
C TYR A 529 13.68 -13.99 4.11
N VAL A 530 12.38 -14.03 4.40
CA VAL A 530 11.33 -14.29 3.41
C VAL A 530 10.32 -13.14 3.32
N ASP A 531 9.74 -12.98 2.13
CA ASP A 531 8.71 -11.98 1.82
C ASP A 531 7.32 -12.37 2.35
N PHE A 532 6.33 -11.52 2.07
CA PHE A 532 4.94 -11.74 2.48
C PHE A 532 4.24 -12.93 1.79
N SER A 533 4.84 -13.46 0.73
CA SER A 533 4.42 -14.70 0.04
C SER A 533 5.16 -15.93 0.55
N GLY A 534 6.13 -15.76 1.46
CA GLY A 534 6.94 -16.84 2.03
C GLY A 534 8.14 -17.23 1.17
N ASN A 535 8.52 -16.41 0.19
CA ASN A 535 9.66 -16.66 -0.69
C ASN A 535 10.94 -16.00 -0.15
N PRO A 536 12.12 -16.63 -0.28
CA PRO A 536 13.38 -16.01 0.12
C PRO A 536 13.64 -14.68 -0.59
N ILE A 537 14.00 -13.65 0.19
CA ILE A 537 14.45 -12.36 -0.31
C ILE A 537 15.96 -12.45 -0.49
N GLU A 538 16.42 -12.57 -1.73
CA GLU A 538 17.84 -12.37 -2.04
C GLU A 538 18.14 -10.87 -2.05
N LYS A 539 19.10 -10.42 -1.21
CA LYS A 539 19.64 -9.07 -1.33
C LYS A 539 20.25 -8.94 -2.73
N ASP A 540 19.76 -7.93 -3.44
CA ASP A 540 20.02 -7.58 -4.83
C ASP A 540 21.41 -8.03 -5.31
N LYS A 541 21.45 -9.09 -6.13
CA LYS A 541 22.61 -9.41 -6.97
C LYS A 541 22.63 -8.47 -8.18
N SER A 542 22.49 -7.17 -7.96
CA SER A 542 22.76 -6.15 -8.97
C SER A 542 24.26 -6.09 -9.22
N ASN A 543 24.81 -7.16 -9.79
CA ASN A 543 26.05 -7.15 -10.53
C ASN A 543 26.09 -8.25 -11.59
N GLN A 544 25.65 -7.81 -12.78
CA GLN A 544 26.29 -7.97 -14.08
C GLN A 544 26.34 -9.38 -14.67
N PHE A 545 25.37 -9.64 -15.57
CA PHE A 545 25.46 -10.72 -16.54
C PHE A 545 26.84 -10.74 -17.19
N THR A 546 27.50 -11.89 -17.15
CA THR A 546 28.89 -12.04 -17.60
C THR A 546 29.04 -12.02 -19.13
N ASP A 547 27.94 -12.04 -19.88
CA ASP A 547 27.89 -12.28 -21.32
C ASP A 547 27.24 -11.16 -22.14
N ILE A 548 26.93 -10.01 -21.52
CA ILE A 548 26.33 -8.86 -22.22
C ILE A 548 27.34 -7.81 -22.67
N ALA A 549 28.57 -7.85 -22.14
CA ALA A 549 29.60 -6.86 -22.45
C ALA A 549 29.91 -6.81 -23.96
N GLY A 550 29.75 -5.64 -24.57
CA GLY A 550 29.97 -5.44 -26.01
C GLY A 550 28.79 -5.86 -26.91
N ASN A 551 27.69 -6.33 -26.32
CA ASN A 551 26.44 -6.51 -27.04
C ASN A 551 25.76 -5.16 -27.28
N TRP A 552 25.16 -4.96 -28.46
CA TRP A 552 24.50 -3.69 -28.81
C TRP A 552 23.30 -3.35 -27.90
N ALA A 553 22.67 -4.36 -27.28
CA ALA A 553 21.53 -4.19 -26.36
C ALA A 553 21.94 -4.12 -24.89
N GLU A 554 23.23 -4.09 -24.55
CA GLU A 554 23.75 -4.14 -23.17
C GLU A 554 23.06 -3.12 -22.24
N LYS A 555 22.93 -1.87 -22.69
CA LYS A 555 22.26 -0.80 -21.92
C LYS A 555 20.78 -1.06 -21.69
N ASP A 556 20.10 -1.59 -22.70
CA ASP A 556 18.67 -1.90 -22.62
C ASP A 556 18.43 -3.07 -21.65
N ILE A 557 19.31 -4.08 -21.67
CA ILE A 557 19.26 -5.23 -20.76
C ILE A 557 19.48 -4.79 -19.31
N LEU A 558 20.51 -3.98 -19.06
CA LEU A 558 20.81 -3.46 -17.72
C LEU A 558 19.69 -2.57 -17.19
N LEU A 559 19.07 -1.76 -18.06
CA LEU A 559 17.93 -0.95 -17.69
C LEU A 559 16.76 -1.86 -17.29
N LEU A 560 16.38 -2.83 -18.10
CA LEU A 560 15.29 -3.74 -17.73
C LEU A 560 15.59 -4.57 -16.48
N LEU A 561 16.86 -4.91 -16.21
CA LEU A 561 17.27 -5.62 -15.00
C LEU A 561 17.05 -4.76 -13.75
N GLN A 562 17.39 -3.46 -13.82
CA GLN A 562 17.14 -2.50 -12.73
C GLN A 562 15.65 -2.39 -12.38
N TYR A 563 14.77 -2.50 -13.38
CA TYR A 563 13.32 -2.52 -13.18
C TYR A 563 12.78 -3.94 -12.91
N GLY A 564 13.67 -4.92 -12.70
CA GLY A 564 13.34 -6.34 -12.54
C GLY A 564 12.43 -6.90 -13.63
N ILE A 565 12.46 -6.35 -14.84
CA ILE A 565 11.67 -6.85 -15.98
C ILE A 565 12.35 -8.06 -16.62
N VAL A 566 13.68 -8.09 -16.60
CA VAL A 566 14.48 -9.21 -17.09
C VAL A 566 15.26 -9.87 -15.97
N ASP A 567 15.51 -11.15 -16.17
CA ASP A 567 16.33 -12.03 -15.36
C ASP A 567 17.30 -12.80 -16.27
N GLY A 568 18.16 -13.59 -15.65
CA GLY A 568 19.05 -14.49 -16.34
C GLY A 568 19.33 -15.75 -15.52
N LYS A 569 20.12 -16.64 -16.10
CA LYS A 569 20.42 -17.95 -15.52
C LYS A 569 21.91 -18.09 -15.32
N ASP A 570 22.33 -18.56 -14.14
CA ASP A 570 23.74 -18.81 -13.81
C ASP A 570 24.66 -17.60 -14.07
N GLY A 571 24.16 -16.38 -13.82
CA GLY A 571 24.90 -15.14 -14.06
C GLY A 571 25.05 -14.75 -15.54
N LYS A 572 24.20 -15.26 -16.43
CA LYS A 572 24.17 -14.95 -17.87
C LYS A 572 22.78 -14.54 -18.34
N TYR A 573 22.73 -13.60 -19.28
CA TYR A 573 21.49 -13.18 -19.94
C TYR A 573 21.20 -13.95 -21.23
N MET A 574 22.23 -14.46 -21.90
CA MET A 574 22.17 -15.13 -23.20
C MET A 574 21.56 -14.23 -24.29
N PRO A 575 22.14 -13.05 -24.56
CA PRO A 575 21.53 -12.05 -25.44
C PRO A 575 21.28 -12.51 -26.88
N ASN A 576 22.05 -13.48 -27.37
CA ASN A 576 21.97 -13.99 -28.74
C ASN A 576 21.03 -15.20 -28.90
N ASP A 577 20.54 -15.76 -27.80
CA ASP A 577 19.60 -16.88 -27.86
C ASP A 577 18.21 -16.38 -28.29
N TYR A 578 17.47 -17.24 -28.97
CA TYR A 578 16.08 -16.95 -29.34
C TYR A 578 15.20 -16.95 -28.09
N ILE A 579 14.35 -15.92 -27.97
CA ILE A 579 13.43 -15.81 -26.84
C ILE A 579 12.24 -16.76 -27.03
N LEU A 580 11.90 -17.48 -25.96
CA LEU A 580 10.70 -18.31 -25.90
C LEU A 580 9.47 -17.44 -25.60
N GLN A 581 8.29 -17.88 -26.05
CA GLN A 581 7.05 -17.13 -25.85
C GLN A 581 6.78 -16.86 -24.38
N LYS A 582 7.04 -17.84 -23.52
CA LYS A 582 6.86 -17.70 -22.07
C LYS A 582 7.67 -16.56 -21.46
N ASP A 583 8.93 -16.40 -21.90
CA ASP A 583 9.83 -15.33 -21.44
C ASP A 583 9.41 -13.97 -22.00
N PHE A 584 9.02 -13.92 -23.28
CA PHE A 584 8.56 -12.68 -23.90
C PHE A 584 7.26 -12.18 -23.27
N ILE A 585 6.29 -13.06 -23.00
CA ILE A 585 5.03 -12.72 -22.33
C ILE A 585 5.30 -12.27 -20.89
N LYS A 586 6.16 -12.98 -20.14
CA LYS A 586 6.61 -12.55 -18.81
C LYS A 586 7.15 -11.12 -18.83
N MET A 587 8.13 -10.85 -19.70
CA MET A 587 8.76 -9.53 -19.82
C MET A 587 7.75 -8.45 -20.25
N LEU A 588 6.87 -8.73 -21.21
CA LEU A 588 5.84 -7.78 -21.66
C LEU A 588 4.80 -7.47 -20.59
N VAL A 589 4.35 -8.49 -19.85
CA VAL A 589 3.42 -8.32 -18.73
C VAL A 589 4.07 -7.48 -17.61
N LYS A 590 5.30 -7.81 -17.21
CA LYS A 590 6.11 -7.02 -16.25
C LYS A 590 6.36 -5.58 -16.73
N SER A 591 6.38 -5.34 -18.04
CA SER A 591 6.53 -3.99 -18.64
C SER A 591 5.21 -3.22 -18.66
N SER A 592 4.08 -3.89 -18.93
CA SER A 592 2.77 -3.25 -19.11
C SER A 592 2.03 -2.91 -17.81
N GLN A 593 2.31 -3.67 -16.74
CA GLN A 593 1.81 -3.52 -15.36
C GLN A 593 0.38 -2.99 -15.26
N PRO A 594 -0.60 -3.79 -15.72
CA PRO A 594 -1.99 -3.41 -15.69
C PRO A 594 -2.42 -3.04 -14.26
N ASN A 595 -3.06 -1.88 -14.10
CA ASN A 595 -3.42 -1.19 -12.85
C ASN A 595 -4.13 -2.03 -11.76
N SER A 596 -4.51 -3.27 -12.04
CA SER A 596 -5.23 -4.17 -11.15
C SER A 596 -4.37 -5.24 -10.47
N ILE A 597 -3.07 -5.38 -10.79
CA ILE A 597 -2.23 -6.49 -10.27
C ILE A 597 -0.83 -5.99 -9.89
N ILE A 598 -0.41 -6.26 -8.65
CA ILE A 598 0.96 -6.02 -8.18
C ILE A 598 1.80 -7.23 -8.62
N ILE A 599 2.66 -7.06 -9.62
CA ILE A 599 3.63 -8.10 -10.03
C ILE A 599 4.95 -7.78 -9.33
N PRO A 600 5.42 -8.60 -8.36
CA PRO A 600 6.73 -8.39 -7.76
C PRO A 600 7.81 -8.55 -8.83
N LEU A 601 8.78 -7.66 -8.81
CA LEU A 601 9.84 -7.62 -9.80
C LEU A 601 10.96 -8.65 -9.49
N SER A 602 10.98 -9.20 -8.27
CA SER A 602 12.07 -10.01 -7.72
C SER A 602 11.69 -11.41 -7.18
N SER A 603 10.52 -11.97 -7.49
CA SER A 603 10.16 -13.30 -6.98
C SER A 603 10.92 -14.43 -7.69
N ASN A 604 11.63 -15.26 -6.94
CA ASN A 604 12.34 -16.46 -7.41
C ASN A 604 11.41 -17.61 -7.91
N ASP A 605 10.09 -17.45 -7.86
CA ASP A 605 9.11 -18.40 -8.44
C ASP A 605 8.98 -18.21 -9.98
N ASP A 606 10.13 -18.12 -10.64
CA ASP A 606 10.31 -17.92 -12.09
C ASP A 606 9.88 -19.13 -12.95
N GLU A 607 9.26 -20.16 -12.35
CA GLU A 607 8.78 -21.35 -13.07
C GLU A 607 7.26 -21.37 -13.31
N ASN A 608 6.45 -20.58 -12.60
CA ASN A 608 5.00 -20.55 -12.80
C ASN A 608 4.56 -19.51 -13.85
N TYR A 609 4.86 -19.82 -15.12
CA TYR A 609 4.50 -18.95 -16.25
C TYR A 609 2.98 -18.77 -16.42
N ASP A 610 2.14 -19.65 -15.87
CA ASP A 610 0.68 -19.60 -16.03
C ASP A 610 0.09 -18.28 -15.53
N ASN A 611 0.67 -17.69 -14.48
CA ASN A 611 0.22 -16.39 -13.98
C ASN A 611 0.41 -15.28 -15.03
N TYR A 612 1.58 -15.21 -15.69
CA TYR A 612 1.82 -14.23 -16.75
C TYR A 612 0.91 -14.46 -17.96
N TYR A 613 0.64 -15.72 -18.32
CA TYR A 613 -0.31 -16.06 -19.37
C TYR A 613 -1.73 -15.62 -19.02
N ASN A 614 -2.21 -15.87 -17.79
CA ASN A 614 -3.53 -15.44 -17.34
C ASN A 614 -3.67 -13.92 -17.41
N VAL A 615 -2.66 -13.17 -16.96
CA VAL A 615 -2.64 -11.70 -17.09
C VAL A 615 -2.69 -11.28 -18.55
N ALA A 616 -1.89 -11.89 -19.42
CA ALA A 616 -1.85 -11.57 -20.84
C ALA A 616 -3.20 -11.87 -21.54
N ILE A 617 -3.86 -12.97 -21.19
CA ILE A 617 -5.18 -13.35 -21.73
C ILE A 617 -6.27 -12.38 -21.28
N ASN A 618 -6.32 -12.08 -19.98
CA ASN A 618 -7.32 -11.17 -19.41
C ASN A 618 -7.18 -9.75 -19.97
N ASN A 619 -5.94 -9.30 -20.22
CA ASN A 619 -5.66 -8.01 -20.85
C ASN A 619 -5.72 -8.07 -22.39
N LYS A 620 -6.16 -9.19 -22.97
CA LYS A 620 -6.35 -9.39 -24.42
C LYS A 620 -5.06 -9.19 -25.23
N ILE A 621 -3.89 -9.38 -24.59
CA ILE A 621 -2.57 -9.40 -25.24
C ILE A 621 -2.45 -10.66 -26.11
N ILE A 622 -2.89 -11.78 -25.56
CA ILE A 622 -2.99 -13.08 -26.25
C ILE A 622 -4.36 -13.70 -26.01
N THR A 623 -4.68 -14.75 -26.75
CA THR A 623 -5.83 -15.65 -26.51
C THR A 623 -5.34 -17.00 -25.98
N GLU A 624 -6.23 -17.80 -25.41
CA GLU A 624 -5.89 -19.15 -24.92
C GLU A 624 -5.24 -20.01 -26.03
N ASN A 625 -5.78 -19.93 -27.25
CA ASN A 625 -5.27 -20.68 -28.41
C ASN A 625 -3.89 -20.19 -28.90
N GLU A 626 -3.46 -19.00 -28.50
CA GLU A 626 -2.13 -18.46 -28.84
C GLU A 626 -1.05 -18.85 -27.82
N LYS A 627 -1.42 -19.47 -26.69
CA LYS A 627 -0.48 -19.92 -25.65
C LYS A 627 0.35 -21.09 -26.17
N ASN A 628 1.64 -20.85 -26.36
CA ASN A 628 2.64 -21.84 -26.74
C ASN A 628 3.98 -21.55 -26.03
N PRO A 629 4.13 -21.91 -24.75
CA PRO A 629 5.23 -21.46 -23.88
C PRO A 629 6.63 -21.71 -24.43
N ASP A 630 6.84 -22.86 -25.08
CA ASP A 630 8.16 -23.29 -25.56
C ASP A 630 8.41 -22.97 -27.03
N SER A 631 7.50 -22.27 -27.72
CA SER A 631 7.78 -21.78 -29.06
C SER A 631 8.67 -20.55 -29.02
N LYS A 632 9.51 -20.40 -30.04
CA LYS A 632 10.19 -19.13 -30.29
C LYS A 632 9.17 -18.08 -30.73
N VAL A 633 9.46 -16.81 -30.46
CA VAL A 633 8.61 -15.69 -30.88
C VAL A 633 9.13 -15.12 -32.19
N THR A 634 8.30 -15.12 -33.23
CA THR A 634 8.63 -14.44 -34.49
C THR A 634 8.45 -12.93 -34.38
N ARG A 635 9.11 -12.17 -35.25
CA ARG A 635 9.01 -10.70 -35.26
C ARG A 635 7.59 -10.18 -35.48
N GLN A 636 6.76 -10.83 -36.29
CA GLN A 636 5.36 -10.43 -36.46
C GLN A 636 4.47 -10.80 -35.26
N GLU A 637 4.78 -11.89 -34.54
CA GLU A 637 4.08 -12.23 -33.29
C GLU A 637 4.40 -11.24 -32.18
N ALA A 638 5.68 -10.86 -32.04
CA ALA A 638 6.09 -9.81 -31.11
C ALA A 638 5.34 -8.49 -31.40
N ALA A 639 5.28 -8.06 -32.67
CA ALA A 639 4.53 -6.87 -33.07
C ALA A 639 3.04 -6.97 -32.68
N LYS A 640 2.41 -8.13 -32.91
CA LYS A 640 1.03 -8.41 -32.50
C LYS A 640 0.84 -8.23 -30.98
N PHE A 641 1.64 -8.90 -30.17
CA PHE A 641 1.50 -8.88 -28.71
C PHE A 641 1.74 -7.48 -28.14
N ILE A 642 2.76 -6.77 -28.62
CA ILE A 642 3.08 -5.41 -28.15
C ILE A 642 1.94 -4.44 -28.48
N VAL A 643 1.45 -4.42 -29.71
CA VAL A 643 0.37 -3.52 -30.13
C VAL A 643 -0.94 -3.83 -29.39
N ARG A 644 -1.23 -5.11 -29.09
CA ARG A 644 -2.37 -5.46 -28.23
C ARG A 644 -2.20 -4.96 -26.80
N SER A 645 -0.98 -5.05 -26.23
CA SER A 645 -0.69 -4.50 -24.90
C SER A 645 -0.80 -2.96 -24.82
N LEU A 646 -0.74 -2.27 -25.96
CA LEU A 646 -1.05 -0.83 -26.05
C LEU A 646 -2.57 -0.55 -26.10
N GLY A 647 -3.42 -1.57 -26.10
CA GLY A 647 -4.87 -1.44 -26.27
C GLY A 647 -5.29 -1.18 -27.72
N LEU A 648 -4.37 -1.21 -28.68
CA LEU A 648 -4.59 -0.80 -30.07
C LEU A 648 -5.13 -1.90 -30.99
N LYS A 649 -5.54 -3.05 -30.42
CA LYS A 649 -6.10 -4.19 -31.17
C LYS A 649 -7.21 -3.77 -32.15
N TYR A 650 -8.15 -2.95 -31.66
CA TYR A 650 -9.33 -2.54 -32.43
C TYR A 650 -8.98 -1.68 -33.65
N VAL A 651 -7.85 -0.94 -33.61
CA VAL A 651 -7.34 -0.19 -34.76
C VAL A 651 -6.54 -1.12 -35.67
N ALA A 652 -5.67 -1.96 -35.09
CA ALA A 652 -4.80 -2.87 -35.81
C ALA A 652 -5.56 -3.90 -36.65
N ASP A 653 -6.74 -4.34 -36.21
CA ASP A 653 -7.55 -5.34 -36.93
C ASP A 653 -8.23 -4.78 -38.19
N ILE A 654 -8.21 -3.47 -38.43
CA ILE A 654 -8.74 -2.83 -39.65
C ILE A 654 -7.73 -3.02 -40.80
N ASN A 655 -7.45 -4.26 -41.19
CA ASN A 655 -6.32 -4.57 -42.08
C ASN A 655 -6.33 -3.82 -43.43
N ASP A 656 -7.50 -3.50 -43.96
CA ASP A 656 -7.64 -2.85 -45.28
C ASP A 656 -7.10 -1.41 -45.35
N ILE A 657 -6.96 -0.72 -44.20
CA ILE A 657 -6.42 0.65 -44.18
C ILE A 657 -4.88 0.68 -44.15
N TYR A 658 -4.23 -0.47 -43.90
CA TYR A 658 -2.78 -0.55 -43.74
C TYR A 658 -2.09 -1.00 -45.03
N LYS A 659 -1.12 -0.19 -45.45
CA LYS A 659 -0.20 -0.52 -46.54
C LYS A 659 1.21 -0.65 -45.98
N LEU A 660 1.92 -1.70 -46.41
CA LEU A 660 3.29 -1.99 -46.00
C LEU A 660 4.29 -1.73 -47.13
N ASP A 661 3.95 -0.85 -48.08
CA ASP A 661 4.73 -0.61 -49.31
C ASP A 661 6.17 -0.10 -49.05
N PHE A 662 6.45 0.34 -47.82
CA PHE A 662 7.78 0.71 -47.34
C PHE A 662 8.66 -0.51 -46.95
N LEU A 663 8.10 -1.72 -46.90
CA LEU A 663 8.80 -2.97 -46.62
C LEU A 663 8.95 -3.79 -47.91
N LYS A 664 10.17 -4.23 -48.19
CA LYS A 664 10.49 -5.08 -49.35
C LYS A 664 9.91 -6.48 -49.24
N ASP A 665 9.62 -6.93 -48.02
CA ASP A 665 9.06 -8.23 -47.67
C ASP A 665 7.63 -8.14 -47.12
N ALA A 666 6.89 -7.08 -47.50
CA ALA A 666 5.49 -6.90 -47.12
C ALA A 666 4.62 -8.13 -47.43
N ASN A 667 4.89 -8.85 -48.52
CA ASN A 667 4.15 -10.06 -48.92
C ASN A 667 4.42 -11.28 -48.01
N SER A 668 5.47 -11.23 -47.18
CA SER A 668 5.80 -12.29 -46.22
C SER A 668 5.11 -12.09 -44.87
N VAL A 669 4.43 -10.96 -44.66
CA VAL A 669 3.63 -10.68 -43.46
C VAL A 669 2.26 -11.36 -43.60
N ASP A 670 1.82 -12.05 -42.55
CA ASP A 670 0.46 -12.61 -42.53
C ASP A 670 -0.58 -11.49 -42.75
N SER A 671 -1.53 -11.74 -43.65
CA SER A 671 -2.57 -10.76 -43.99
C SER A 671 -3.34 -10.21 -42.77
N SER A 672 -3.52 -11.02 -41.72
CA SER A 672 -4.20 -10.65 -40.49
C SER A 672 -3.35 -9.79 -39.56
N LEU A 673 -2.03 -9.73 -39.79
CA LEU A 673 -1.05 -9.04 -38.95
C LEU A 673 -0.54 -7.72 -39.55
N LYS A 674 -1.05 -7.32 -40.72
CA LYS A 674 -0.60 -6.11 -41.43
C LYS A 674 -0.71 -4.85 -40.57
N GLY A 675 -1.85 -4.64 -39.92
CA GLY A 675 -2.04 -3.48 -39.06
C GLY A 675 -1.10 -3.47 -37.86
N TYR A 676 -0.85 -4.64 -37.25
CA TYR A 676 0.08 -4.77 -36.13
C TYR A 676 1.51 -4.44 -36.51
N VAL A 677 2.00 -4.96 -37.65
CA VAL A 677 3.34 -4.64 -38.17
C VAL A 677 3.44 -3.16 -38.54
N ALA A 678 2.41 -2.60 -39.18
CA ALA A 678 2.38 -1.19 -39.56
C ALA A 678 2.44 -0.25 -38.34
N ILE A 679 1.65 -0.54 -37.31
CA ILE A 679 1.65 0.24 -36.06
C ILE A 679 2.99 0.10 -35.34
N ALA A 680 3.50 -1.12 -35.15
CA ALA A 680 4.79 -1.35 -34.49
C ALA A 680 5.95 -0.64 -35.22
N TYR A 681 5.90 -0.61 -36.55
CA TYR A 681 6.86 0.16 -37.35
C TYR A 681 6.63 1.67 -37.20
N GLY A 682 5.39 2.14 -37.27
CA GLY A 682 5.02 3.56 -37.19
C GLY A 682 5.38 4.19 -35.85
N LEU A 683 5.24 3.45 -34.75
CA LEU A 683 5.59 3.87 -33.38
C LEU A 683 7.09 3.67 -33.05
N ASP A 684 7.92 3.31 -34.04
CA ASP A 684 9.35 3.05 -33.87
C ASP A 684 9.70 1.93 -32.86
N LEU A 685 8.76 1.04 -32.57
CA LEU A 685 8.97 -0.10 -31.68
C LEU A 685 9.83 -1.16 -32.33
N MET A 686 9.48 -1.52 -33.56
CA MET A 686 10.12 -2.57 -34.32
C MET A 686 10.45 -2.07 -35.72
N LYS A 687 11.74 -1.84 -35.96
CA LYS A 687 12.27 -1.56 -37.28
C LYS A 687 12.92 -2.80 -37.87
N GLY A 688 12.80 -2.90 -39.17
CA GLY A 688 13.53 -3.86 -39.98
C GLY A 688 14.98 -3.44 -40.22
N ASN A 689 15.70 -4.19 -41.05
CA ASN A 689 17.02 -3.82 -41.55
C ASN A 689 16.99 -3.69 -43.08
N ASN A 690 17.62 -2.66 -43.65
CA ASN A 690 17.72 -2.43 -45.10
C ASN A 690 16.38 -2.47 -45.87
N GLY A 691 15.29 -2.07 -45.21
CA GLY A 691 13.93 -2.09 -45.75
C GLY A 691 13.20 -3.44 -45.66
N TYR A 692 13.72 -4.41 -44.91
CA TYR A 692 13.09 -5.71 -44.64
C TYR A 692 12.66 -5.81 -43.18
N PHE A 693 11.42 -6.17 -42.90
CA PHE A 693 10.94 -6.38 -41.54
C PHE A 693 11.33 -7.75 -40.96
N ASN A 694 11.52 -8.75 -41.83
CA ASN A 694 11.75 -10.17 -41.53
C ASN A 694 10.65 -10.80 -40.66
N PRO A 695 9.38 -10.81 -41.12
CA PRO A 695 8.22 -11.16 -40.28
C PRO A 695 8.29 -12.56 -39.64
N ASN A 696 8.84 -13.54 -40.35
CA ASN A 696 8.97 -14.93 -39.89
C ASN A 696 10.30 -15.22 -39.16
N GLY A 697 11.16 -14.21 -38.98
CA GLY A 697 12.41 -14.38 -38.24
C GLY A 697 12.15 -14.50 -36.74
N ASP A 698 12.85 -15.43 -36.08
CA ASP A 698 12.82 -15.59 -34.63
C ASP A 698 13.52 -14.40 -33.93
N LEU A 699 12.94 -13.92 -32.84
CA LEU A 699 13.46 -12.81 -32.04
C LEU A 699 14.51 -13.30 -31.05
N THR A 700 15.64 -12.60 -30.95
CA THR A 700 16.64 -12.83 -29.90
C THR A 700 16.26 -12.15 -28.58
N ARG A 701 16.84 -12.60 -27.47
CA ARG A 701 16.66 -11.97 -26.14
C ARG A 701 17.12 -10.50 -26.16
N ALA A 702 18.22 -10.18 -26.83
CA ALA A 702 18.69 -8.79 -27.03
C ALA A 702 17.68 -7.92 -27.78
N GLU A 703 17.10 -8.43 -28.87
CA GLU A 703 16.06 -7.71 -29.62
C GLU A 703 14.81 -7.49 -28.77
N ALA A 704 14.36 -8.50 -28.03
CA ALA A 704 13.23 -8.38 -27.12
C ALA A 704 13.43 -7.29 -26.06
N ALA A 705 14.62 -7.26 -25.43
CA ALA A 705 14.97 -6.22 -24.46
C ALA A 705 14.89 -4.80 -25.08
N SER A 706 15.51 -4.60 -26.25
CA SER A 706 15.50 -3.28 -26.89
C SER A 706 14.10 -2.84 -27.32
N ILE A 707 13.27 -3.77 -27.79
CA ILE A 707 11.87 -3.48 -28.15
C ILE A 707 11.06 -3.07 -26.91
N LEU A 708 11.24 -3.75 -25.77
CA LEU A 708 10.52 -3.41 -24.55
C LEU A 708 10.96 -2.06 -23.96
N VAL A 709 12.24 -1.70 -24.07
CA VAL A 709 12.70 -0.36 -23.70
C VAL A 709 12.01 0.71 -24.56
N ARG A 710 11.85 0.49 -25.87
CA ARG A 710 11.10 1.40 -26.74
C ARG A 710 9.61 1.43 -26.40
N TYR A 711 9.02 0.28 -26.11
CA TYR A 711 7.64 0.16 -25.64
C TYR A 711 7.38 0.99 -24.40
N LEU A 712 8.24 0.87 -23.40
CA LEU A 712 8.12 1.59 -22.13
C LEU A 712 8.30 3.11 -22.30
N LYS A 713 9.02 3.56 -23.34
CA LYS A 713 9.22 4.97 -23.71
C LYS A 713 8.05 5.61 -24.46
N ILE A 714 7.03 4.84 -24.86
CA ILE A 714 5.85 5.40 -25.51
C ILE A 714 5.08 6.29 -24.53
N GLU A 715 4.87 7.54 -24.94
CA GLU A 715 3.87 8.44 -24.35
C GLU A 715 2.53 8.15 -25.04
N LYS A 716 1.51 7.69 -24.29
CA LYS A 716 0.19 7.36 -24.85
C LYS A 716 -0.82 8.49 -24.72
#